data_AF-A0A965Q2T3-F1
#
_entry.id   AF-A0A965Q2T3-F1
#
_cell.length_a   1.000
_cell.length_b   1.000
_cell.length_c   1.000
_cell.angle_alpha   90.00
_cell.angle_beta   90.00
_cell.angle_gamma   90.00
#
_symmetry.space_group_name_H-M   'P 1'
#
loop_
_entity.id
_entity.type
_entity.pdbx_description
1 polymer ?
#
loop_
_entity_poly.entity_id
_entity_poly.type
_entity_poly.pdbx_seq_one_letter_code
_entity_poly.pdbx_strand_id
1 'polypeptide(L)'
;MLGPDDGGRIPRIPVGDQGLDLNRFSLNIDTSHYPAKTTPSYSNLNHHTSAGKRSGVLEVSGLKFPVEITRDTDNHPLIKADSIRDLVLGQGYVHAQDRFYQMDFTRRKLKGELAAILGQSAVCSDVYYREFRFQRVVERLFESLPESQQQILKSYADGVNHALSGNRSSDAEKRAYPVSSAWQPTDSLLVMISMFQDLQPDSFQVKRSQALMKECLSEELFAFLTPARTRFDILPDGEPAPYEPMQIPSKDTLPQHLLHNAVQAKDFVTVETPQSTIDGWAMLVGDGDSRRTLLASEQHSKLLTSDAVFRNELHYRGHHLFGISVPGNPGLIGGSNRHLSWSLTNLSTDCFDYIQLEVHPKISSLYKTPEGWDEFGESIEEIQVLNQEEPIILRQKTTRWGVVSNFQHAGNPLVLKWSALEPDMLSLDFVTLNTARSVSDAIEIGQQWCGPLQNLILADKDGNIASMVTGSLPIRSGIDPILPSSWATEDKGWRGVFDGRELPVIRNPESGIVFSFSAADLEERGLQSRVHLSKIIHQAGRAREQLLGRREVTEKDVLEIQCDKTLAIFEPYRELFLQYAEHKNTLQTIKAQELVRNWNGTADAGERGVIILEYFRRELHTKLLAPLVSICREQDPSFIYNWRSSEESVLRILEEQPDQFLPSGHTSWEAFFHEAVSSCLISLSKDYPEEGLTTKWGEYENISAQSQFTQSALKEESLSQINRFRNRLMTEERVRMVVSPGNEVEGVLYITGEDSLRTLVDSTGIERDKDLAPRTEGIQISSEQHSLRLIPSFIQEELGQPLAEKYPETEEEIQRERRLNDHIISGRHTGIVTRATAITLKMTSALGLIGKCHDSATMDSRHPLPLSEAIHARYSIPETKEIAVDERVRLSDCHYTRGRLLIEHRVLQFEYYSPLEEAQKFPFILKIPMTEGGRRLNSYVSRNLASQGVASGSIERRNGLFRDKESARRLDYELMEGIRDMRGFLDWVSHQPEIDDTKLGSIGVSLGGISGCILTAVEPRIKASILALAGANFSDILTNTTYSRIKNWGETIKRNRRFSQEQFVEYIDHYFQSDPQYFAPAISNDRVLLIKAGKDSIIPERNADLLYELLGEPERITVPYGHYSIAFLMNWILQESRLWLDQKFSLTKR
;
A
#
# COMPACT_ATOMS: atom_id res chain seq x y z
N MET A 1 -58.50 -12.02 -16.43
CA MET A 1 -59.18 -11.48 -17.62
C MET A 1 -59.32 -9.97 -17.41
N LEU A 2 -59.01 -9.18 -18.44
CA LEU A 2 -59.45 -7.79 -18.73
C LEU A 2 -59.40 -6.72 -17.59
N GLY A 3 -58.63 -5.64 -17.80
CA GLY A 3 -58.71 -4.36 -17.06
C GLY A 3 -59.72 -3.40 -17.72
N PRO A 4 -59.44 -2.08 -17.90
CA PRO A 4 -58.30 -1.28 -17.41
C PRO A 4 -58.65 0.20 -16.98
N ASP A 5 -57.60 0.99 -16.73
CA ASP A 5 -57.44 2.47 -16.92
C ASP A 5 -57.92 3.57 -15.94
N ASP A 6 -57.15 4.67 -16.02
CA ASP A 6 -57.34 6.09 -15.62
C ASP A 6 -57.28 6.59 -14.15
N GLY A 7 -56.03 6.77 -13.69
CA GLY A 7 -55.40 8.09 -13.45
C GLY A 7 -56.19 9.27 -12.81
N GLY A 8 -55.79 9.66 -11.58
CA GLY A 8 -56.15 10.95 -10.98
C GLY A 8 -55.49 11.21 -9.62
N ARG A 9 -54.90 12.40 -9.40
CA ARG A 9 -54.20 12.82 -8.15
C ARG A 9 -55.17 13.22 -7.02
N ILE A 10 -54.67 13.26 -5.76
CA ILE A 10 -54.93 14.21 -4.62
C ILE A 10 -54.79 13.47 -3.25
N PRO A 11 -54.24 14.04 -2.14
CA PRO A 11 -53.16 15.04 -1.95
C PRO A 11 -52.03 14.52 -1.00
N ARG A 12 -51.06 15.37 -0.62
CA ARG A 12 -50.07 15.09 0.46
C ARG A 12 -50.64 15.41 1.86
N ILE A 13 -50.24 14.65 2.87
CA ILE A 13 -50.20 15.06 4.29
C ILE A 13 -48.77 14.75 4.82
N PRO A 14 -48.12 15.64 5.59
CA PRO A 14 -46.70 15.49 5.95
C PRO A 14 -46.47 15.01 7.39
N VAL A 15 -45.74 13.91 7.52
CA VAL A 15 -44.92 13.51 8.69
C VAL A 15 -43.77 12.66 8.10
N GLY A 16 -42.50 12.79 8.45
CA GLY A 16 -41.90 13.53 9.55
C GLY A 16 -40.99 12.63 10.40
N ASP A 17 -40.07 11.91 9.75
CA ASP A 17 -38.95 11.20 10.39
C ASP A 17 -37.84 11.00 9.34
N GLN A 18 -36.60 11.35 9.70
CA GLN A 18 -35.43 11.09 8.86
C GLN A 18 -34.75 9.81 9.31
N GLY A 19 -34.99 8.72 8.57
CA GLY A 19 -34.25 7.46 8.69
C GLY A 19 -34.06 6.86 7.30
N LEU A 20 -32.87 6.34 7.03
CA LEU A 20 -32.57 5.61 5.79
C LEU A 20 -33.21 4.23 5.82
N ASP A 21 -34.44 4.11 5.30
CA ASP A 21 -35.06 2.81 5.01
C ASP A 21 -34.49 2.22 3.72
N LEU A 22 -33.49 1.35 3.86
CA LEU A 22 -32.77 0.71 2.76
C LEU A 22 -33.65 -0.23 1.90
N ASN A 23 -34.85 -0.61 2.35
CA ASN A 23 -35.73 -1.54 1.62
C ASN A 23 -36.40 -0.94 0.37
N ARG A 24 -36.22 0.36 0.11
CA ARG A 24 -36.78 1.05 -1.08
C ARG A 24 -35.77 1.40 -2.17
N PHE A 25 -34.50 1.10 -1.99
CA PHE A 25 -33.47 1.32 -3.01
C PHE A 25 -33.08 0.02 -3.71
N SER A 26 -33.83 -0.35 -4.75
CA SER A 26 -33.24 -1.11 -5.86
C SER A 26 -32.20 -0.21 -6.53
N LEU A 27 -30.92 -0.48 -6.29
CA LEU A 27 -29.76 0.32 -6.75
C LEU A 27 -29.53 0.23 -8.27
N ASN A 28 -30.45 0.77 -9.06
CA ASN A 28 -30.15 1.26 -10.40
C ASN A 28 -29.49 2.64 -10.28
N ILE A 29 -28.21 2.66 -9.90
CA ILE A 29 -27.37 3.85 -10.07
C ILE A 29 -26.86 3.83 -11.52
N ASP A 30 -27.22 4.85 -12.29
CA ASP A 30 -26.51 5.18 -13.51
C ASP A 30 -25.10 5.69 -13.14
N THR A 31 -24.11 4.80 -13.28
CA THR A 31 -22.71 5.06 -12.90
C THR A 31 -21.98 6.00 -13.87
N SER A 32 -22.64 6.53 -14.90
CA SER A 32 -22.00 7.41 -15.90
C SER A 32 -21.65 8.81 -15.39
N HIS A 33 -22.18 9.25 -14.23
CA HIS A 33 -22.15 10.66 -13.81
C HIS A 33 -21.38 10.99 -12.50
N TYR A 34 -20.74 10.03 -11.84
CA TYR A 34 -19.99 10.28 -10.59
C TYR A 34 -18.46 10.18 -10.75
N PRO A 35 -17.71 11.31 -10.64
CA PRO A 35 -16.26 11.28 -10.72
C PRO A 35 -15.65 10.71 -9.43
N ALA A 36 -14.97 9.58 -9.59
CA ALA A 36 -14.06 8.97 -8.62
C ALA A 36 -13.16 9.99 -7.88
N LYS A 37 -13.53 10.34 -6.64
CA LYS A 37 -12.68 11.11 -5.73
C LYS A 37 -11.56 10.22 -5.16
N THR A 38 -10.48 10.87 -4.75
CA THR A 38 -9.19 10.24 -4.45
C THR A 38 -8.93 10.11 -2.96
N THR A 39 -9.13 8.91 -2.41
CA THR A 39 -8.74 8.45 -1.06
C THR A 39 -7.20 8.49 -0.83
N PRO A 40 -6.65 8.62 0.40
CA PRO A 40 -5.21 8.84 0.62
C PRO A 40 -4.35 7.56 0.64
N SER A 41 -3.08 7.65 0.22
CA SER A 41 -2.09 6.54 0.26
C SER A 41 -1.33 6.50 1.58
N TYR A 42 -1.52 5.46 2.41
CA TYR A 42 -1.01 5.48 3.79
C TYR A 42 0.49 5.15 3.97
N SER A 43 1.21 4.75 2.92
CA SER A 43 2.60 4.23 2.99
C SER A 43 3.71 5.26 3.28
N ASN A 44 3.38 6.46 3.78
CA ASN A 44 4.33 7.57 3.96
C ASN A 44 4.24 8.24 5.35
N LEU A 45 3.53 7.64 6.31
CA LEU A 45 3.48 8.10 7.70
C LEU A 45 4.68 7.62 8.55
N ASN A 46 5.55 6.80 7.98
CA ASN A 46 6.52 5.97 8.71
C ASN A 46 7.81 6.70 9.14
N HIS A 47 7.91 8.02 8.93
CA HIS A 47 9.06 8.82 9.34
C HIS A 47 8.88 9.47 10.72
N HIS A 48 8.99 8.62 11.75
CA HIS A 48 9.32 8.92 13.15
C HIS A 48 8.73 10.21 13.75
N THR A 49 7.46 10.15 14.15
CA THR A 49 6.88 11.07 15.14
C THR A 49 6.80 10.34 16.49
N SER A 50 7.92 10.27 17.20
CA SER A 50 8.05 9.42 18.40
C SER A 50 7.13 9.88 19.54
N ALA A 51 6.32 8.96 20.09
CA ALA A 51 5.62 9.21 21.35
C ALA A 51 6.53 8.89 22.56
N GLY A 52 6.44 9.71 23.61
CA GLY A 52 7.19 9.51 24.86
C GLY A 52 8.71 9.75 24.76
N LYS A 53 9.40 9.57 25.89
CA LYS A 53 10.87 9.71 25.98
C LYS A 53 11.57 8.48 25.40
N ARG A 54 12.71 8.69 24.73
CA ARG A 54 13.61 7.63 24.22
C ARG A 54 14.84 7.33 25.08
N SER A 55 15.17 8.19 26.05
CA SER A 55 16.32 7.99 26.95
C SER A 55 16.06 8.56 28.36
N GLY A 56 16.86 8.11 29.33
CA GLY A 56 16.85 8.57 30.72
C GLY A 56 15.96 7.71 31.62
N VAL A 57 15.44 8.31 32.70
CA VAL A 57 14.52 7.63 33.63
C VAL A 57 13.11 8.21 33.50
N LEU A 58 12.11 7.32 33.53
CA LEU A 58 10.69 7.68 33.53
C LEU A 58 9.95 6.89 34.63
N GLU A 59 9.19 7.60 35.45
CA GLU A 59 8.29 6.97 36.43
C GLU A 59 7.01 6.52 35.73
N VAL A 60 6.61 5.27 35.98
CA VAL A 60 5.53 4.59 35.29
C VAL A 60 4.70 3.80 36.30
N SER A 61 3.41 4.13 36.41
CA SER A 61 2.48 3.45 37.30
C SER A 61 2.08 2.09 36.73
N GLY A 62 1.87 1.09 37.59
CA GLY A 62 1.52 -0.28 37.20
C GLY A 62 2.72 -1.24 37.14
N LEU A 63 3.94 -0.72 37.00
CA LEU A 63 5.17 -1.52 37.14
C LEU A 63 5.34 -2.03 38.59
N LYS A 64 5.84 -3.25 38.72
CA LYS A 64 6.32 -3.84 39.98
C LYS A 64 7.83 -3.75 40.11
N PHE A 65 8.53 -3.92 38.99
CA PHE A 65 9.99 -3.87 38.89
C PHE A 65 10.41 -2.90 37.78
N PRO A 66 11.64 -2.39 37.78
CA PRO A 66 12.15 -1.59 36.67
C PRO A 66 12.13 -2.36 35.35
N VAL A 67 11.93 -1.62 34.25
CA VAL A 67 12.06 -2.13 32.88
C VAL A 67 13.17 -1.34 32.19
N GLU A 68 14.08 -2.05 31.54
CA GLU A 68 15.17 -1.46 30.77
C GLU A 68 14.85 -1.61 29.28
N ILE A 69 14.84 -0.49 28.55
CA ILE A 69 14.62 -0.41 27.12
C ILE A 69 15.89 0.18 26.51
N THR A 70 16.67 -0.66 25.82
CA THR A 70 17.88 -0.28 25.10
C THR A 70 17.62 -0.40 23.60
N ARG A 71 18.18 0.50 22.78
CA ARG A 71 18.05 0.44 21.32
C ARG A 71 19.40 0.33 20.62
N ASP A 72 19.42 -0.47 19.56
CA ASP A 72 20.56 -0.59 18.64
C ASP A 72 20.65 0.61 17.67
N THR A 73 21.68 0.61 16.81
CA THR A 73 21.90 1.64 15.79
C THR A 73 20.81 1.76 14.72
N ASP A 74 20.02 0.70 14.52
CA ASP A 74 18.90 0.66 13.59
C ASP A 74 17.55 0.92 14.32
N ASN A 75 17.63 1.37 15.59
CA ASN A 75 16.52 1.71 16.49
C ASN A 75 15.65 0.52 16.95
N HIS A 76 16.07 -0.73 16.74
CA HIS A 76 15.36 -1.90 17.28
C HIS A 76 15.44 -1.94 18.81
N PRO A 77 14.34 -2.24 19.52
CA PRO A 77 14.30 -2.26 20.97
C PRO A 77 14.54 -3.65 21.56
N LEU A 78 15.47 -3.71 22.50
CA LEU A 78 15.61 -4.78 23.49
C LEU A 78 14.96 -4.32 24.79
N ILE A 79 14.01 -5.11 25.29
CA ILE A 79 13.22 -4.84 26.50
C ILE A 79 13.54 -5.91 27.54
N LYS A 80 14.05 -5.51 28.71
CA LYS A 80 14.38 -6.39 29.84
C LYS A 80 13.49 -6.07 31.04
N ALA A 81 12.92 -7.11 31.67
CA ALA A 81 12.08 -6.95 32.87
C ALA A 81 12.12 -8.19 33.80
N ASP A 82 11.82 -8.00 35.09
CA ASP A 82 11.76 -9.10 36.06
C ASP A 82 10.42 -9.86 36.08
N SER A 83 9.43 -9.44 35.28
CA SER A 83 8.18 -10.18 35.09
C SER A 83 7.58 -9.96 33.72
N ILE A 84 6.79 -10.93 33.23
CA ILE A 84 6.05 -10.82 31.96
C ILE A 84 5.08 -9.64 31.94
N ARG A 85 4.52 -9.23 33.08
CA ARG A 85 3.59 -8.08 33.16
C ARG A 85 4.31 -6.76 32.95
N ASP A 86 5.48 -6.61 33.56
CA ASP A 86 6.34 -5.44 33.39
C ASP A 86 6.91 -5.41 31.95
N LEU A 87 7.26 -6.58 31.39
CA LEU A 87 7.73 -6.74 30.01
C LEU A 87 6.71 -6.28 28.97
N VAL A 88 5.46 -6.75 29.05
CA VAL A 88 4.42 -6.35 28.08
C VAL A 88 3.98 -4.89 28.25
N LEU A 89 4.12 -4.31 29.45
CA LEU A 89 3.97 -2.87 29.67
C LEU A 89 5.07 -2.10 28.94
N GLY A 90 6.33 -2.52 29.09
CA GLY A 90 7.46 -1.98 28.30
C GLY A 90 7.25 -2.12 26.79
N GLN A 91 6.75 -3.26 26.34
CA GLN A 91 6.43 -3.53 24.93
C GLN A 91 5.33 -2.60 24.41
N GLY A 92 4.24 -2.43 25.16
CA GLY A 92 3.17 -1.49 24.81
C GLY A 92 3.65 -0.04 24.72
N TYR A 93 4.51 0.39 25.65
CA TYR A 93 5.15 1.71 25.62
C TYR A 93 6.01 1.88 24.34
N VAL A 94 6.80 0.87 23.99
CA VAL A 94 7.67 0.88 22.80
C VAL A 94 6.87 0.87 21.49
N HIS A 95 5.83 0.04 21.38
CA HIS A 95 4.97 -0.01 20.20
C HIS A 95 4.24 1.32 19.99
N ALA A 96 3.71 1.93 21.07
CA ALA A 96 3.12 3.25 21.00
C ALA A 96 4.15 4.34 20.66
N GLN A 97 5.36 4.25 21.21
CA GLN A 97 6.44 5.19 20.92
C GLN A 97 6.78 5.26 19.43
N ASP A 98 6.80 4.14 18.71
CA ASP A 98 7.24 4.11 17.30
C ASP A 98 6.11 3.99 16.28
N ARG A 99 4.96 3.40 16.64
CA ARG A 99 3.89 2.97 15.71
C ARG A 99 2.46 3.38 16.13
N PHE A 100 2.27 4.28 17.11
CA PHE A 100 0.92 4.60 17.62
C PHE A 100 -0.11 5.03 16.55
N TYR A 101 0.26 5.87 15.57
CA TYR A 101 -0.71 6.32 14.55
C TYR A 101 -1.27 5.17 13.71
N GLN A 102 -0.46 4.15 13.45
CA GLN A 102 -0.87 2.93 12.76
C GLN A 102 -1.78 2.09 13.67
N MET A 103 -1.39 1.88 14.93
CA MET A 103 -2.22 1.19 15.93
C MET A 103 -3.60 1.84 16.06
N ASP A 104 -3.65 3.18 16.13
CA ASP A 104 -4.89 3.95 16.24
C ASP A 104 -5.74 3.86 14.96
N PHE A 105 -5.11 3.98 13.80
CA PHE A 105 -5.79 3.81 12.51
C PHE A 105 -6.43 2.42 12.40
N THR A 106 -5.72 1.35 12.76
CA THR A 106 -6.23 -0.02 12.71
C THR A 106 -7.44 -0.22 13.62
N ARG A 107 -7.38 0.21 14.89
CA ARG A 107 -8.56 0.10 15.77
C ARG A 107 -9.74 0.96 15.30
N ARG A 108 -9.50 2.18 14.78
CA ARG A 108 -10.56 3.06 14.26
C ARG A 108 -11.21 2.49 13.00
N LYS A 109 -10.43 1.88 12.11
CA LYS A 109 -10.95 1.16 10.93
C LYS A 109 -11.92 0.07 11.38
N LEU A 110 -11.48 -0.81 12.30
CA LEU A 110 -12.30 -1.91 12.81
C LEU A 110 -13.52 -1.48 13.62
N LYS A 111 -13.45 -0.35 14.34
CA LYS A 111 -14.60 0.24 15.04
C LYS A 111 -15.56 0.98 14.11
N GLY A 112 -15.18 1.27 12.86
CA GLY A 112 -15.91 2.21 12.01
C GLY A 112 -15.97 3.60 12.66
N GLU A 113 -14.80 4.22 12.82
CA GLU A 113 -14.56 5.55 13.40
C GLU A 113 -13.59 6.41 12.54
N LEU A 114 -13.30 6.02 11.29
CA LEU A 114 -12.41 6.77 10.40
C LEU A 114 -13.07 8.04 9.87
N ALA A 115 -14.40 8.07 9.68
CA ALA A 115 -15.12 9.28 9.26
C ALA A 115 -14.99 10.43 10.28
N ALA A 116 -14.83 10.11 11.57
CA ALA A 116 -14.63 11.10 12.62
C ALA A 116 -13.30 11.89 12.47
N ILE A 117 -12.31 11.32 11.76
CA ILE A 117 -10.98 11.92 11.55
C ILE A 117 -10.64 12.19 10.08
N LEU A 118 -11.34 11.58 9.12
CA LEU A 118 -11.13 11.76 7.67
C LEU A 118 -12.35 12.35 6.94
N GLY A 119 -13.46 12.56 7.63
CA GLY A 119 -14.70 13.09 7.07
C GLY A 119 -15.40 12.14 6.09
N GLN A 120 -16.22 12.73 5.21
CA GLN A 120 -17.14 12.01 4.32
C GLN A 120 -16.49 10.90 3.48
N SER A 121 -15.21 11.02 3.13
CA SER A 121 -14.47 10.02 2.33
C SER A 121 -14.25 8.67 3.03
N ALA A 122 -14.45 8.58 4.34
CA ALA A 122 -14.30 7.34 5.09
C ALA A 122 -15.63 6.74 5.59
N VAL A 123 -16.76 7.43 5.41
CA VAL A 123 -18.09 6.97 5.86
C VAL A 123 -18.44 5.58 5.34
N CYS A 124 -18.13 5.28 4.07
CA CYS A 124 -18.43 3.98 3.50
C CYS A 124 -17.56 2.85 4.05
N SER A 125 -16.32 3.16 4.46
CA SER A 125 -15.49 2.22 5.22
C SER A 125 -16.15 1.99 6.58
N ASP A 126 -16.49 3.05 7.32
CA ASP A 126 -17.14 2.92 8.63
C ASP A 126 -18.44 2.11 8.57
N VAL A 127 -19.34 2.37 7.61
CA VAL A 127 -20.57 1.59 7.40
C VAL A 127 -20.28 0.11 7.16
N TYR A 128 -19.27 -0.21 6.34
CA TYR A 128 -18.84 -1.59 6.10
C TYR A 128 -18.31 -2.26 7.38
N TYR A 129 -17.46 -1.57 8.16
CA TYR A 129 -16.93 -2.12 9.40
C TYR A 129 -17.97 -2.25 10.52
N ARG A 130 -18.99 -1.37 10.56
CA ARG A 130 -20.16 -1.51 11.46
C ARG A 130 -21.00 -2.76 11.17
N GLU A 131 -20.98 -3.33 9.95
CA GLU A 131 -21.72 -4.58 9.66
C GLU A 131 -21.22 -5.77 10.52
N PHE A 132 -19.92 -5.82 10.81
CA PHE A 132 -19.31 -6.87 11.63
C PHE A 132 -19.48 -6.66 13.14
N ARG A 133 -19.67 -5.40 13.58
CA ARG A 133 -19.82 -5.03 15.00
C ARG A 133 -18.67 -5.51 15.90
N PHE A 134 -17.44 -5.50 15.39
CA PHE A 134 -16.26 -6.07 16.06
C PHE A 134 -16.05 -5.59 17.50
N GLN A 135 -16.39 -4.32 17.81
CA GLN A 135 -16.34 -3.79 19.18
C GLN A 135 -17.11 -4.67 20.18
N ARG A 136 -18.33 -5.12 19.82
CA ARG A 136 -19.16 -6.00 20.66
C ARG A 136 -18.60 -7.43 20.75
N VAL A 137 -17.84 -7.87 19.75
CA VAL A 137 -17.16 -9.18 19.74
C VAL A 137 -15.99 -9.14 20.73
N VAL A 138 -15.14 -8.11 20.66
CA VAL A 138 -13.95 -8.01 21.54
C VAL A 138 -14.29 -7.72 22.99
N GLU A 139 -15.39 -7.01 23.27
CA GLU A 139 -15.89 -6.81 24.65
C GLU A 139 -16.27 -8.15 25.29
N ARG A 140 -17.09 -8.95 24.59
CA ARG A 140 -17.51 -10.28 25.06
C ARG A 140 -16.34 -11.25 25.18
N LEU A 141 -15.42 -11.23 24.21
CA LEU A 141 -14.19 -12.02 24.27
C LEU A 141 -13.38 -11.64 25.52
N PHE A 142 -13.15 -10.35 25.74
CA PHE A 142 -12.37 -9.90 26.91
C PHE A 142 -12.99 -10.32 28.24
N GLU A 143 -14.31 -10.32 28.36
CA GLU A 143 -15.05 -10.82 29.53
C GLU A 143 -14.88 -12.34 29.72
N SER A 144 -14.78 -13.13 28.63
CA SER A 144 -14.60 -14.58 28.70
C SER A 144 -13.14 -15.03 28.87
N LEU A 145 -12.16 -14.17 28.55
CA LEU A 145 -10.73 -14.50 28.69
C LEU A 145 -10.35 -14.81 30.15
N PRO A 146 -9.41 -15.76 30.38
CA PRO A 146 -8.81 -15.99 31.70
C PRO A 146 -8.21 -14.71 32.30
N GLU A 147 -8.30 -14.56 33.63
CA GLU A 147 -7.79 -13.37 34.35
C GLU A 147 -6.30 -13.07 34.05
N SER A 148 -5.50 -14.12 33.84
CA SER A 148 -4.10 -14.01 33.43
C SER A 148 -3.93 -13.30 32.07
N GLN A 149 -4.75 -13.66 31.07
CA GLN A 149 -4.74 -13.06 29.73
C GLN A 149 -5.32 -11.64 29.75
N GLN A 150 -6.43 -11.42 30.47
CA GLN A 150 -6.97 -10.07 30.68
C GLN A 150 -5.92 -9.13 31.30
N GLN A 151 -5.12 -9.62 32.25
CA GLN A 151 -4.11 -8.81 32.92
C GLN A 151 -2.88 -8.52 32.03
N ILE A 152 -2.53 -9.43 31.10
CA ILE A 152 -1.50 -9.16 30.07
C ILE A 152 -1.97 -8.01 29.18
N LEU A 153 -3.21 -8.04 28.70
CA LEU A 153 -3.79 -6.96 27.88
C LEU A 153 -3.87 -5.63 28.64
N LYS A 154 -4.28 -5.63 29.91
CA LYS A 154 -4.32 -4.43 30.76
C LYS A 154 -2.93 -3.82 30.91
N SER A 155 -1.92 -4.61 31.28
CA SER A 155 -0.55 -4.12 31.43
C SER A 155 0.06 -3.60 30.12
N TYR A 156 -0.25 -4.22 28.97
CA TYR A 156 0.14 -3.71 27.67
C TYR A 156 -0.53 -2.35 27.35
N ALA A 157 -1.84 -2.24 27.58
CA ALA A 157 -2.60 -1.00 27.38
C ALA A 157 -2.11 0.14 28.29
N ASP A 158 -1.76 -0.15 29.55
CA ASP A 158 -1.13 0.83 30.46
C ASP A 158 0.16 1.37 29.84
N GLY A 159 1.00 0.49 29.28
CA GLY A 159 2.24 0.86 28.58
C GLY A 159 2.01 1.82 27.41
N VAL A 160 1.06 1.50 26.54
CA VAL A 160 0.63 2.37 25.43
C VAL A 160 0.23 3.75 25.95
N ASN A 161 -0.63 3.78 26.98
CA ASN A 161 -1.15 5.03 27.54
C ASN A 161 -0.07 5.89 28.22
N HIS A 162 0.95 5.28 28.83
CA HIS A 162 2.11 6.00 29.38
C HIS A 162 2.99 6.65 28.30
N ALA A 163 3.16 6.01 27.13
CA ALA A 163 3.88 6.65 26.02
C ALA A 163 3.11 7.87 25.48
N LEU A 164 1.78 7.80 25.46
CA LEU A 164 0.90 8.91 25.05
C LEU A 164 0.91 10.06 26.05
N SER A 165 0.84 9.78 27.36
CA SER A 165 0.83 10.82 28.41
C SER A 165 2.12 11.65 28.43
N GLY A 166 3.24 11.04 28.06
CA GLY A 166 4.54 11.70 27.97
C GLY A 166 4.70 12.66 26.79
N ASN A 167 3.73 12.76 25.87
CA ASN A 167 3.95 13.38 24.57
C ASN A 167 3.57 14.88 24.49
N ARG A 168 4.56 15.72 24.14
CA ARG A 168 4.33 17.07 23.62
C ARG A 168 4.22 17.03 22.09
N SER A 169 3.18 16.39 21.56
CA SER A 169 2.85 16.57 20.13
C SER A 169 2.66 18.05 19.87
N SER A 170 3.25 18.54 18.78
CA SER A 170 3.16 19.94 18.38
C SER A 170 1.69 20.33 18.13
N ASP A 171 1.37 21.61 18.28
CA ASP A 171 0.00 22.08 17.99
C ASP A 171 -0.37 21.88 16.51
N ALA A 172 0.60 21.68 15.62
CA ALA A 172 0.35 21.28 14.24
C ALA A 172 -0.12 19.82 14.13
N GLU A 173 0.56 18.87 14.79
CA GLU A 173 0.19 17.45 14.79
C GLU A 173 -1.18 17.23 15.45
N LYS A 174 -1.45 17.88 16.59
CA LYS A 174 -2.76 17.81 17.28
C LYS A 174 -3.92 18.39 16.47
N ARG A 175 -3.64 19.27 15.50
CA ARG A 175 -4.64 19.81 14.56
C ARG A 175 -4.78 18.95 13.31
N ALA A 176 -3.72 18.27 12.89
CA ALA A 176 -3.74 17.35 11.74
C ALA A 176 -4.39 15.99 12.07
N TYR A 177 -4.28 15.55 13.33
CA TYR A 177 -4.88 14.30 13.81
C TYR A 177 -5.40 14.53 15.24
N PRO A 178 -6.70 14.82 15.43
CA PRO A 178 -7.24 15.21 16.73
C PRO A 178 -7.08 14.10 17.77
N VAL A 179 -6.84 14.51 19.02
CA VAL A 179 -6.35 13.68 20.12
C VAL A 179 -7.08 12.35 20.24
N SER A 180 -6.31 11.28 20.24
CA SER A 180 -6.84 9.93 20.29
C SER A 180 -7.24 9.50 21.70
N SER A 181 -8.26 8.64 21.80
CA SER A 181 -8.72 8.09 23.07
C SER A 181 -7.68 7.12 23.67
N ALA A 182 -7.67 6.98 25.00
CA ALA A 182 -6.79 6.03 25.68
C ALA A 182 -6.96 4.61 25.11
N TRP A 183 -5.85 3.90 24.91
CA TRP A 183 -5.84 2.51 24.46
C TRP A 183 -6.51 1.61 25.49
N GLN A 184 -7.51 0.84 25.05
CA GLN A 184 -8.23 -0.11 25.88
C GLN A 184 -7.67 -1.52 25.67
N PRO A 185 -7.77 -2.43 26.66
CA PRO A 185 -7.39 -3.84 26.49
C PRO A 185 -8.08 -4.52 25.29
N THR A 186 -9.31 -4.12 24.97
CA THR A 186 -10.08 -4.59 23.81
C THR A 186 -9.53 -4.09 22.47
N ASP A 187 -8.78 -2.98 22.42
CA ASP A 187 -8.20 -2.48 21.17
C ASP A 187 -7.11 -3.42 20.65
N SER A 188 -6.38 -4.08 21.54
CA SER A 188 -5.44 -5.15 21.20
C SER A 188 -6.14 -6.39 20.61
N LEU A 189 -7.36 -6.70 21.07
CA LEU A 189 -8.19 -7.75 20.47
C LEU A 189 -8.76 -7.34 19.11
N LEU A 190 -8.99 -6.05 18.86
CA LEU A 190 -9.30 -5.55 17.52
C LEU A 190 -8.12 -5.76 16.57
N VAL A 191 -6.90 -5.41 16.96
CA VAL A 191 -5.71 -5.68 16.12
C VAL A 191 -5.51 -7.18 15.85
N MET A 192 -5.87 -8.06 16.81
CA MET A 192 -5.92 -9.51 16.53
C MET A 192 -7.00 -9.87 15.48
N ILE A 193 -8.17 -9.21 15.51
CA ILE A 193 -9.23 -9.40 14.51
C ILE A 193 -8.80 -8.89 13.11
N SER A 194 -7.97 -7.85 12.98
CA SER A 194 -7.50 -7.43 11.64
C SER A 194 -6.73 -8.55 10.92
N MET A 195 -6.03 -9.42 11.67
CA MET A 195 -5.37 -10.59 11.08
C MET A 195 -6.33 -11.46 10.27
N PHE A 196 -7.58 -11.68 10.72
CA PHE A 196 -8.56 -12.43 9.93
C PHE A 196 -8.86 -11.75 8.58
N GLN A 197 -8.94 -10.42 8.56
CA GLN A 197 -9.19 -9.66 7.33
C GLN A 197 -8.01 -9.75 6.35
N ASP A 198 -6.79 -9.89 6.85
CA ASP A 198 -5.57 -9.98 6.05
C ASP A 198 -5.30 -11.37 5.48
N LEU A 199 -5.69 -12.38 6.25
CA LEU A 199 -5.54 -13.78 5.90
C LEU A 199 -6.67 -14.24 4.96
N GLN A 200 -7.82 -13.55 4.94
CA GLN A 200 -9.04 -13.92 4.20
C GLN A 200 -9.64 -12.84 3.25
N PRO A 201 -8.93 -11.79 2.74
CA PRO A 201 -9.58 -10.61 2.14
C PRO A 201 -10.27 -10.89 0.80
N ASP A 202 -9.68 -11.73 -0.05
CA ASP A 202 -10.24 -12.09 -1.36
C ASP A 202 -11.30 -13.21 -1.24
N SER A 203 -11.40 -13.87 -0.08
CA SER A 203 -12.22 -15.07 0.10
C SER A 203 -13.72 -14.80 -0.02
N PHE A 204 -14.24 -13.67 0.49
CA PHE A 204 -15.67 -13.33 0.39
C PHE A 204 -16.14 -13.21 -1.06
N GLN A 205 -15.32 -12.61 -1.92
CA GLN A 205 -15.61 -12.45 -3.35
C GLN A 205 -15.39 -13.77 -4.10
N VAL A 206 -14.30 -14.50 -3.81
CA VAL A 206 -14.08 -15.83 -4.43
C VAL A 206 -15.19 -16.82 -4.08
N LYS A 207 -15.64 -16.88 -2.81
CA LYS A 207 -16.76 -17.75 -2.40
C LYS A 207 -18.06 -17.38 -3.12
N ARG A 208 -18.37 -16.09 -3.29
CA ARG A 208 -19.51 -15.64 -4.11
C ARG A 208 -19.37 -16.04 -5.58
N SER A 209 -18.19 -15.87 -6.18
CA SER A 209 -17.92 -16.32 -7.55
C SER A 209 -18.03 -17.83 -7.70
N GLN A 210 -17.52 -18.62 -6.74
CA GLN A 210 -17.66 -20.08 -6.72
C GLN A 210 -19.13 -20.52 -6.59
N ALA A 211 -19.91 -19.88 -5.71
CA ALA A 211 -21.34 -20.15 -5.57
C ALA A 211 -22.05 -19.96 -6.91
N LEU A 212 -21.81 -18.83 -7.57
CA LEU A 212 -22.41 -18.52 -8.86
C LEU A 212 -21.92 -19.46 -9.97
N MET A 213 -20.63 -19.81 -10.00
CA MET A 213 -20.11 -20.81 -10.93
C MET A 213 -20.77 -22.18 -10.72
N LYS A 214 -21.00 -22.59 -9.48
CA LYS A 214 -21.64 -23.86 -9.15
C LYS A 214 -23.13 -23.90 -9.53
N GLU A 215 -23.78 -22.73 -9.58
CA GLU A 215 -25.16 -22.59 -10.04
C GLU A 215 -25.27 -22.47 -11.58
N CYS A 216 -24.27 -21.87 -12.25
CA CYS A 216 -24.31 -21.59 -13.69
C CYS A 216 -23.63 -22.63 -14.57
N LEU A 217 -22.68 -23.41 -14.04
CA LEU A 217 -21.87 -24.36 -14.80
C LEU A 217 -22.26 -25.81 -14.49
N SER A 218 -21.88 -26.71 -15.38
CA SER A 218 -21.93 -28.15 -15.14
C SER A 218 -20.93 -28.55 -14.03
N GLU A 219 -21.21 -29.65 -13.33
CA GLU A 219 -20.30 -30.17 -12.29
C GLU A 219 -18.91 -30.52 -12.85
N GLU A 220 -18.86 -31.08 -14.07
CA GLU A 220 -17.63 -31.39 -14.81
C GLU A 220 -16.79 -30.14 -15.09
N LEU A 221 -17.40 -29.08 -15.63
CA LEU A 221 -16.70 -27.83 -15.91
C LEU A 221 -16.34 -27.04 -14.64
N PHE A 222 -17.22 -27.06 -13.63
CA PHE A 222 -16.94 -26.45 -12.33
C PHE A 222 -15.68 -27.07 -11.71
N ALA A 223 -15.64 -28.39 -11.59
CA ALA A 223 -14.47 -29.10 -11.04
C ALA A 223 -13.19 -28.84 -11.86
N PHE A 224 -13.28 -28.85 -13.18
CA PHE A 224 -12.14 -28.58 -14.07
C PHE A 224 -11.60 -27.14 -13.96
N LEU A 225 -12.47 -26.16 -13.68
CA LEU A 225 -12.08 -24.75 -13.48
C LEU A 225 -11.70 -24.42 -12.04
N THR A 226 -12.10 -25.23 -11.07
CA THR A 226 -11.73 -25.05 -9.66
C THR A 226 -10.92 -26.23 -9.10
N PRO A 227 -9.77 -26.61 -9.71
CA PRO A 227 -8.94 -27.71 -9.21
C PRO A 227 -8.41 -27.38 -7.81
N ALA A 228 -8.48 -28.38 -6.92
CA ALA A 228 -7.97 -28.29 -5.55
C ALA A 228 -6.43 -28.39 -5.49
N ARG A 229 -5.83 -29.22 -6.37
CA ARG A 229 -4.37 -29.40 -6.50
C ARG A 229 -3.88 -29.11 -7.92
N THR A 230 -2.58 -28.86 -8.05
CA THR A 230 -1.82 -28.79 -9.30
C THR A 230 -0.74 -29.89 -9.33
N ARG A 231 -0.18 -30.18 -10.51
CA ARG A 231 0.97 -31.09 -10.66
C ARG A 231 2.26 -30.65 -9.95
N PHE A 232 2.28 -29.46 -9.35
CA PHE A 232 3.44 -28.86 -8.69
C PHE A 232 3.35 -28.90 -7.15
N ASP A 233 2.27 -29.43 -6.58
CA ASP A 233 2.03 -29.38 -5.15
C ASP A 233 2.86 -30.44 -4.39
N ILE A 234 3.33 -30.07 -3.21
CA ILE A 234 4.07 -30.92 -2.26
C ILE A 234 3.22 -31.10 -1.01
N LEU A 235 3.21 -32.31 -0.46
CA LEU A 235 2.54 -32.65 0.78
C LEU A 235 3.29 -32.07 2.01
N PRO A 236 2.62 -31.89 3.15
CA PRO A 236 3.25 -31.34 4.36
C PRO A 236 4.39 -32.17 4.97
N ASP A 237 4.50 -33.44 4.59
CA ASP A 237 5.62 -34.36 4.92
C ASP A 237 6.80 -34.28 3.93
N GLY A 238 6.69 -33.42 2.92
CA GLY A 238 7.72 -33.21 1.91
C GLY A 238 7.68 -34.17 0.74
N GLU A 239 6.70 -35.07 0.59
CA GLU A 239 6.56 -35.87 -0.63
C GLU A 239 5.72 -35.16 -1.73
N PRO A 240 5.93 -35.45 -3.03
CA PRO A 240 5.09 -34.93 -4.09
C PRO A 240 3.63 -35.37 -3.90
N ALA A 241 2.69 -34.45 -4.08
CA ALA A 241 1.28 -34.81 -4.01
C ALA A 241 0.90 -35.80 -5.13
N PRO A 242 0.05 -36.81 -4.86
CA PRO A 242 -0.49 -37.67 -5.90
C PRO A 242 -1.20 -36.84 -6.98
N TYR A 243 -0.74 -36.93 -8.23
CA TYR A 243 -1.30 -36.20 -9.35
C TYR A 243 -1.86 -37.16 -10.40
N GLU A 244 -3.17 -37.10 -10.60
CA GLU A 244 -3.85 -37.71 -11.75
C GLU A 244 -4.26 -36.59 -12.73
N PRO A 245 -3.93 -36.68 -14.03
CA PRO A 245 -4.30 -35.65 -15.00
C PRO A 245 -5.80 -35.43 -15.07
N MET A 246 -6.22 -34.17 -14.97
CA MET A 246 -7.65 -33.81 -15.04
C MET A 246 -8.28 -34.28 -16.35
N GLN A 247 -9.50 -34.81 -16.23
CA GLN A 247 -10.33 -35.16 -17.38
C GLN A 247 -10.79 -33.87 -18.07
N ILE A 248 -10.62 -33.79 -19.39
CA ILE A 248 -11.09 -32.67 -20.21
C ILE A 248 -12.62 -32.73 -20.26
N PRO A 249 -13.34 -31.63 -19.92
CA PRO A 249 -14.79 -31.60 -19.98
C PRO A 249 -15.36 -31.98 -21.35
N SER A 250 -16.41 -32.79 -21.31
CA SER A 250 -17.17 -33.19 -22.48
C SER A 250 -17.84 -32.00 -23.18
N LYS A 251 -18.01 -32.08 -24.50
CA LYS A 251 -18.53 -30.95 -25.30
C LYS A 251 -19.94 -30.52 -24.89
N ASP A 252 -20.76 -31.45 -24.42
CA ASP A 252 -22.16 -31.19 -24.06
C ASP A 252 -22.31 -30.49 -22.69
N THR A 253 -21.25 -30.46 -21.87
CA THR A 253 -21.24 -29.78 -20.57
C THR A 253 -20.63 -28.38 -20.62
N LEU A 254 -20.18 -27.93 -21.81
CA LEU A 254 -19.69 -26.58 -22.05
C LEU A 254 -20.84 -25.60 -22.37
N PRO A 255 -20.71 -24.30 -22.02
CA PRO A 255 -21.77 -23.34 -22.25
C PRO A 255 -22.00 -23.05 -23.75
N GLN A 256 -23.25 -23.13 -24.22
CA GLN A 256 -23.59 -23.06 -25.66
C GLN A 256 -23.17 -21.75 -26.36
N HIS A 257 -23.01 -20.65 -25.61
CA HIS A 257 -22.64 -19.32 -26.12
C HIS A 257 -21.15 -19.18 -26.47
N LEU A 258 -20.31 -20.17 -26.15
CA LEU A 258 -18.95 -20.33 -26.74
C LEU A 258 -18.95 -20.26 -28.28
N LEU A 259 -20.10 -20.50 -28.92
CA LEU A 259 -20.25 -20.53 -30.37
C LEU A 259 -20.51 -19.16 -31.02
N HIS A 260 -20.80 -18.08 -30.29
CA HIS A 260 -21.35 -16.85 -30.91
C HIS A 260 -20.84 -15.48 -30.44
N ASN A 261 -20.33 -15.30 -29.22
CA ASN A 261 -20.00 -13.94 -28.72
C ASN A 261 -18.56 -13.78 -28.20
N ALA A 262 -17.77 -12.97 -28.91
CA ALA A 262 -16.53 -12.40 -28.39
C ALA A 262 -16.83 -11.23 -27.44
N VAL A 263 -17.32 -11.54 -26.23
CA VAL A 263 -17.35 -10.57 -25.12
C VAL A 263 -15.91 -10.07 -24.88
N GLN A 264 -15.73 -8.78 -24.55
CA GLN A 264 -14.40 -8.27 -24.21
C GLN A 264 -13.92 -8.88 -22.89
N ALA A 265 -13.21 -10.00 -23.00
CA ALA A 265 -12.80 -10.89 -21.92
C ALA A 265 -11.92 -10.25 -20.81
N LYS A 266 -11.39 -9.04 -21.02
CA LYS A 266 -10.30 -8.47 -20.22
C LYS A 266 -10.71 -7.90 -18.86
N ASP A 267 -12.00 -7.85 -18.53
CA ASP A 267 -12.54 -7.11 -17.38
C ASP A 267 -13.10 -7.99 -16.23
N PHE A 268 -12.99 -9.33 -16.31
CA PHE A 268 -13.54 -10.22 -15.27
C PHE A 268 -12.80 -11.54 -15.02
N VAL A 269 -11.75 -11.87 -15.79
CA VAL A 269 -10.81 -12.95 -15.46
C VAL A 269 -9.53 -12.34 -14.89
N THR A 270 -9.20 -12.71 -13.66
CA THR A 270 -7.95 -12.32 -12.99
C THR A 270 -6.93 -13.43 -13.17
N VAL A 271 -5.79 -13.08 -13.76
CA VAL A 271 -4.63 -13.98 -13.92
C VAL A 271 -3.49 -13.38 -13.12
N GLU A 272 -3.24 -13.92 -11.92
CA GLU A 272 -2.06 -13.56 -11.13
C GLU A 272 -0.80 -14.19 -11.77
N THR A 273 0.36 -13.52 -11.75
CA THR A 273 1.62 -14.23 -12.03
C THR A 273 1.87 -15.26 -10.93
N PRO A 274 2.32 -16.49 -11.25
CA PRO A 274 2.77 -17.46 -10.25
C PRO A 274 3.83 -16.83 -9.35
N GLN A 275 3.54 -16.73 -8.06
CA GLN A 275 4.48 -16.19 -7.09
C GLN A 275 5.54 -17.23 -6.74
N SER A 276 6.80 -16.81 -6.72
CA SER A 276 7.90 -17.58 -6.16
C SER A 276 7.94 -17.34 -4.64
N THR A 277 7.12 -18.09 -3.89
CA THR A 277 7.04 -18.01 -2.41
C THR A 277 6.82 -19.38 -1.76
N ILE A 278 7.46 -19.65 -0.62
CA ILE A 278 7.11 -20.77 0.28
C ILE A 278 6.68 -20.18 1.61
N ASP A 279 5.40 -20.31 1.95
CA ASP A 279 4.82 -19.69 3.15
C ASP A 279 5.57 -20.11 4.44
N GLY A 280 5.97 -21.39 4.55
CA GLY A 280 7.00 -21.81 5.52
C GLY A 280 7.21 -23.32 5.61
N TRP A 281 8.37 -23.69 6.15
CA TRP A 281 8.87 -25.06 6.25
C TRP A 281 9.95 -25.19 7.35
N ALA A 282 10.23 -26.41 7.80
CA ALA A 282 11.35 -26.69 8.71
C ALA A 282 12.03 -28.01 8.34
N MET A 283 13.32 -28.14 8.62
CA MET A 283 14.09 -29.36 8.32
C MET A 283 15.09 -29.75 9.42
N LEU A 284 15.45 -31.03 9.45
CA LEU A 284 16.56 -31.57 10.22
C LEU A 284 17.84 -31.58 9.35
N VAL A 285 18.96 -31.13 9.91
CA VAL A 285 20.28 -31.11 9.25
C VAL A 285 21.35 -31.68 10.18
N GLY A 286 22.50 -32.07 9.62
CA GLY A 286 23.60 -32.71 10.36
C GLY A 286 23.40 -34.21 10.64
N ASP A 287 24.44 -34.84 11.18
CA ASP A 287 24.50 -36.28 11.46
C ASP A 287 24.99 -36.55 12.89
N GLY A 288 24.41 -37.54 13.56
CA GLY A 288 24.78 -37.90 14.93
C GLY A 288 24.66 -36.70 15.89
N ASP A 289 25.76 -36.36 16.56
CA ASP A 289 25.84 -35.29 17.55
C ASP A 289 25.84 -33.86 16.95
N SER A 290 25.98 -33.71 15.62
CA SER A 290 25.87 -32.40 14.94
C SER A 290 24.45 -32.08 14.45
N ARG A 291 23.46 -32.92 14.80
CA ARG A 291 22.07 -32.71 14.41
C ARG A 291 21.50 -31.43 15.01
N ARG A 292 20.93 -30.59 14.14
CA ARG A 292 20.18 -29.39 14.52
C ARG A 292 19.01 -29.20 13.55
N THR A 293 18.06 -28.35 13.93
CA THR A 293 16.92 -27.99 13.09
C THR A 293 17.07 -26.60 12.52
N LEU A 294 16.47 -26.38 11.35
CA LEU A 294 16.32 -25.07 10.71
C LEU A 294 14.83 -24.85 10.44
N LEU A 295 14.30 -23.72 10.88
CA LEU A 295 12.98 -23.23 10.48
C LEU A 295 13.14 -22.09 9.48
N ALA A 296 12.34 -22.11 8.42
CA ALA A 296 12.26 -21.07 7.41
C ALA A 296 10.80 -20.66 7.18
N SER A 297 10.52 -19.35 7.09
CA SER A 297 9.18 -18.86 6.76
C SER A 297 9.24 -17.59 5.95
N GLU A 298 8.23 -17.38 5.11
CA GLU A 298 8.03 -16.16 4.32
C GLU A 298 6.59 -15.70 4.48
N GLN A 299 6.38 -14.62 5.25
CA GLN A 299 5.05 -14.08 5.50
C GLN A 299 4.69 -13.02 4.46
N HIS A 300 3.46 -13.12 3.95
CA HIS A 300 2.87 -12.24 2.95
C HIS A 300 1.49 -11.78 3.42
N SER A 301 1.29 -10.48 3.63
CA SER A 301 -0.06 -9.91 3.74
C SER A 301 -0.09 -8.47 3.27
N LYS A 302 -1.27 -8.02 2.85
CA LYS A 302 -1.53 -6.64 2.38
C LYS A 302 -1.44 -5.60 3.49
N LEU A 303 -1.45 -6.05 4.75
CA LEU A 303 -1.24 -5.23 5.94
C LEU A 303 0.13 -5.50 6.57
N LEU A 304 0.76 -6.66 6.32
CA LEU A 304 2.20 -6.93 6.58
C LEU A 304 3.12 -6.14 5.62
N THR A 305 2.85 -4.84 5.51
CA THR A 305 3.86 -3.86 5.12
C THR A 305 5.02 -3.90 6.14
N SER A 306 6.13 -3.22 5.85
CA SER A 306 7.19 -2.90 6.82
C SER A 306 6.64 -2.26 8.13
N ASP A 307 5.38 -1.81 8.10
CA ASP A 307 4.72 -1.16 9.22
C ASP A 307 4.02 -2.14 10.17
N ALA A 308 3.49 -3.29 9.75
CA ALA A 308 2.69 -4.14 10.65
C ALA A 308 3.44 -5.26 11.39
N VAL A 309 4.67 -5.58 11.02
CA VAL A 309 5.58 -6.27 11.94
C VAL A 309 6.49 -5.27 12.63
N PHE A 310 6.89 -5.63 13.84
CA PHE A 310 7.84 -4.89 14.65
C PHE A 310 8.82 -5.87 15.28
N ARG A 311 10.08 -5.79 14.84
CA ARG A 311 11.19 -6.54 15.41
C ARG A 311 11.45 -6.04 16.83
N ASN A 312 11.48 -6.95 17.80
CA ASN A 312 11.88 -6.65 19.17
C ASN A 312 12.52 -7.88 19.84
N GLU A 313 13.32 -7.60 20.87
CA GLU A 313 13.89 -8.62 21.75
C GLU A 313 13.28 -8.45 23.14
N LEU A 314 12.72 -9.53 23.69
CA LEU A 314 11.97 -9.50 24.94
C LEU A 314 12.60 -10.46 25.96
N HIS A 315 13.20 -9.93 27.01
CA HIS A 315 13.96 -10.69 28.00
C HIS A 315 13.32 -10.61 29.39
N TYR A 316 12.99 -11.74 30.00
CA TYR A 316 12.52 -11.79 31.38
C TYR A 316 12.85 -13.11 32.08
N ARG A 317 13.37 -13.07 33.31
CA ARG A 317 13.67 -14.25 34.15
C ARG A 317 14.45 -15.38 33.44
N GLY A 318 15.36 -15.04 32.52
CA GLY A 318 16.13 -16.00 31.72
C GLY A 318 15.37 -16.60 30.52
N HIS A 319 14.12 -16.22 30.28
CA HIS A 319 13.49 -16.34 28.96
C HIS A 319 14.04 -15.23 28.06
N HIS A 320 14.43 -15.60 26.85
CA HIS A 320 14.92 -14.70 25.82
C HIS A 320 14.08 -14.95 24.57
N LEU A 321 13.39 -13.93 24.06
CA LEU A 321 12.53 -14.02 22.88
C LEU A 321 13.08 -13.12 21.79
N PHE A 322 13.29 -13.68 20.59
CA PHE A 322 13.81 -12.99 19.41
C PHE A 322 12.86 -13.17 18.24
N GLY A 323 12.39 -12.09 17.61
CA GLY A 323 11.57 -12.20 16.41
C GLY A 323 10.67 -11.00 16.16
N ILE A 324 9.45 -11.28 15.72
CA ILE A 324 8.47 -10.29 15.26
C ILE A 324 7.21 -10.29 16.13
N SER A 325 6.69 -9.08 16.34
CA SER A 325 5.43 -8.79 17.01
C SER A 325 4.55 -7.91 16.13
N VAL A 326 3.25 -7.81 16.43
CA VAL A 326 2.32 -6.90 15.75
C VAL A 326 2.08 -5.68 16.66
N PRO A 327 2.33 -4.44 16.20
CA PRO A 327 1.98 -3.23 16.95
C PRO A 327 0.49 -3.19 17.28
N GLY A 328 0.17 -3.35 18.56
CA GLY A 328 -1.19 -3.54 19.05
C GLY A 328 -1.35 -4.80 19.91
N ASN A 329 -0.54 -5.83 19.68
CA ASN A 329 -0.55 -7.08 20.42
C ASN A 329 0.68 -7.27 21.32
N PRO A 330 0.52 -7.93 22.50
CA PRO A 330 1.63 -8.34 23.35
C PRO A 330 2.29 -9.64 22.85
N GLY A 331 3.57 -9.84 23.17
CA GLY A 331 4.34 -11.02 22.79
C GLY A 331 4.86 -10.99 21.35
N LEU A 332 5.38 -12.14 20.89
CA LEU A 332 5.82 -12.39 19.51
C LEU A 332 4.82 -13.30 18.79
N ILE A 333 4.61 -13.06 17.49
CA ILE A 333 3.81 -13.93 16.60
C ILE A 333 4.67 -14.97 15.86
N GLY A 334 5.97 -14.72 15.71
CA GLY A 334 6.95 -15.63 15.10
C GLY A 334 8.35 -15.27 15.60
N GLY A 335 9.20 -16.28 15.79
CA GLY A 335 10.52 -16.06 16.38
C GLY A 335 11.19 -17.34 16.89
N SER A 336 12.16 -17.15 17.80
CA SER A 336 12.80 -18.21 18.58
C SER A 336 12.94 -17.80 20.05
N ASN A 337 13.02 -18.81 20.93
CA ASN A 337 13.25 -18.63 22.36
C ASN A 337 14.45 -19.42 22.92
N ARG A 338 15.43 -19.78 22.07
CA ARG A 338 16.58 -20.67 22.35
C ARG A 338 16.27 -22.15 22.55
N HIS A 339 14.99 -22.51 22.65
CA HIS A 339 14.57 -23.90 22.80
C HIS A 339 13.71 -24.34 21.62
N LEU A 340 12.77 -23.48 21.23
CA LEU A 340 11.85 -23.62 20.12
C LEU A 340 11.96 -22.39 19.21
N SER A 341 11.90 -22.61 17.89
CA SER A 341 11.49 -21.59 16.92
C SER A 341 10.14 -21.96 16.31
N TRP A 342 9.36 -20.93 16.01
CA TRP A 342 8.01 -21.07 15.47
C TRP A 342 7.71 -19.97 14.45
N SER A 343 6.87 -20.29 13.47
CA SER A 343 6.31 -19.29 12.56
C SER A 343 4.91 -19.65 12.11
N LEU A 344 4.12 -18.61 11.83
CA LEU A 344 2.76 -18.70 11.32
C LEU A 344 2.76 -18.45 9.82
N THR A 345 2.00 -19.25 9.09
CA THR A 345 1.87 -19.13 7.63
C THR A 345 0.41 -19.28 7.23
N ASN A 346 -0.02 -18.54 6.19
CA ASN A 346 -1.44 -18.38 5.92
C ASN A 346 -2.08 -19.63 5.30
N LEU A 347 -2.84 -20.36 6.11
CA LEU A 347 -3.69 -21.45 5.63
C LEU A 347 -4.97 -20.87 5.01
N SER A 348 -4.89 -20.55 3.72
CA SER A 348 -5.92 -19.83 2.96
C SER A 348 -7.21 -20.66 2.79
N THR A 349 -8.05 -20.68 3.82
CA THR A 349 -9.17 -21.62 4.03
C THR A 349 -10.46 -20.95 4.49
N ASP A 350 -11.56 -21.68 4.39
CA ASP A 350 -12.92 -21.16 4.55
C ASP A 350 -13.45 -21.21 5.99
N CYS A 351 -13.37 -20.08 6.70
CA CYS A 351 -13.83 -19.92 8.08
C CYS A 351 -15.16 -19.13 8.21
N PHE A 352 -15.93 -18.99 7.13
CA PHE A 352 -17.20 -18.24 7.11
C PHE A 352 -18.25 -18.94 6.23
N ASP A 353 -19.51 -18.49 6.30
CA ASP A 353 -20.62 -18.94 5.45
C ASP A 353 -21.66 -17.83 5.31
N TYR A 354 -22.42 -17.87 4.21
CA TYR A 354 -23.58 -17.00 4.03
C TYR A 354 -24.87 -17.76 4.36
N ILE A 355 -25.59 -17.29 5.37
CA ILE A 355 -26.91 -17.79 5.72
C ILE A 355 -27.93 -17.06 4.85
N GLN A 356 -28.69 -17.78 4.04
CA GLN A 356 -29.76 -17.21 3.23
C GLN A 356 -31.06 -17.14 4.03
N LEU A 357 -31.63 -15.94 4.18
CA LEU A 357 -32.84 -15.73 4.97
C LEU A 357 -34.12 -15.98 4.13
N GLU A 358 -34.97 -16.89 4.61
CA GLU A 358 -36.35 -17.01 4.14
C GLU A 358 -37.23 -15.93 4.80
N VAL A 359 -37.60 -14.88 4.06
CA VAL A 359 -38.50 -13.81 4.53
C VAL A 359 -39.97 -14.20 4.32
N HIS A 360 -40.86 -13.88 5.27
CA HIS A 360 -42.27 -14.26 5.16
C HIS A 360 -42.96 -13.50 4.00
N PRO A 361 -43.61 -14.21 3.04
CA PRO A 361 -44.06 -13.63 1.77
C PRO A 361 -45.19 -12.59 1.88
N LYS A 362 -45.76 -12.38 3.08
CA LYS A 362 -46.80 -11.36 3.35
C LYS A 362 -46.45 -10.40 4.48
N ILE A 363 -45.35 -10.62 5.23
CA ILE A 363 -45.01 -9.86 6.44
C ILE A 363 -43.49 -9.68 6.44
N SER A 364 -43.01 -8.57 5.88
CA SER A 364 -41.58 -8.32 5.66
C SER A 364 -40.74 -8.08 6.93
N SER A 365 -41.38 -8.03 8.11
CA SER A 365 -40.72 -8.00 9.42
C SER A 365 -40.38 -9.39 9.97
N LEU A 366 -40.83 -10.48 9.31
CA LEU A 366 -40.59 -11.85 9.76
C LEU A 366 -39.61 -12.60 8.87
N TYR A 367 -38.69 -13.34 9.48
CA TYR A 367 -37.83 -14.33 8.84
C TYR A 367 -38.01 -15.71 9.48
N LYS A 368 -37.64 -16.77 8.76
CA LYS A 368 -37.84 -18.15 9.19
C LYS A 368 -36.64 -18.68 9.96
N THR A 369 -36.92 -19.48 10.97
CA THR A 369 -35.97 -20.13 11.89
C THR A 369 -36.42 -21.59 12.10
N PRO A 370 -35.60 -22.47 12.70
CA PRO A 370 -36.01 -23.84 13.00
C PRO A 370 -37.29 -23.94 13.85
N GLU A 371 -37.57 -22.97 14.72
CA GLU A 371 -38.72 -22.98 15.62
C GLU A 371 -39.97 -22.27 15.04
N GLY A 372 -39.85 -21.62 13.88
CA GLY A 372 -40.96 -20.95 13.20
C GLY A 372 -40.58 -19.60 12.57
N TRP A 373 -41.52 -18.66 12.59
CA TRP A 373 -41.28 -17.27 12.13
C TRP A 373 -40.87 -16.39 13.31
N ASP A 374 -39.82 -15.61 13.11
CA ASP A 374 -39.15 -14.78 14.12
C ASP A 374 -39.03 -13.33 13.59
N GLU A 375 -38.98 -12.34 14.47
CA GLU A 375 -38.96 -10.91 14.08
C GLU A 375 -37.55 -10.40 13.85
N PHE A 376 -37.36 -9.59 12.80
CA PHE A 376 -36.13 -8.83 12.61
C PHE A 376 -35.95 -7.81 13.75
N GLY A 377 -34.81 -7.87 14.44
CA GLY A 377 -34.37 -6.80 15.33
C GLY A 377 -33.80 -5.61 14.56
N GLU A 378 -33.62 -4.47 15.22
CA GLU A 378 -32.93 -3.30 14.68
C GLU A 378 -31.69 -2.99 15.53
N SER A 379 -30.56 -2.72 14.88
CA SER A 379 -29.39 -2.07 15.48
C SER A 379 -29.32 -0.65 14.92
N ILE A 380 -29.23 0.33 15.80
CA ILE A 380 -29.04 1.74 15.43
C ILE A 380 -27.65 2.13 15.92
N GLU A 381 -26.79 2.56 15.00
CA GLU A 381 -25.44 3.02 15.30
C GLU A 381 -25.21 4.43 14.72
N GLU A 382 -24.37 5.22 15.39
CA GLU A 382 -24.06 6.60 15.00
C GLU A 382 -22.65 6.69 14.44
N ILE A 383 -22.51 7.19 13.21
CA ILE A 383 -21.21 7.46 12.58
C ILE A 383 -20.95 8.96 12.64
N GLN A 384 -20.00 9.34 13.49
CA GLN A 384 -19.49 10.72 13.60
C GLN A 384 -18.65 11.07 12.37
N VAL A 385 -18.84 12.27 11.81
CA VAL A 385 -18.15 12.69 10.58
C VAL A 385 -17.44 14.02 10.79
N LEU A 386 -16.15 14.09 10.45
CA LEU A 386 -15.35 15.31 10.58
C LEU A 386 -16.01 16.49 9.83
N ASN A 387 -16.14 17.62 10.52
CA ASN A 387 -16.80 18.85 10.07
C ASN A 387 -18.32 18.71 9.78
N GLN A 388 -19.01 17.76 10.41
CA GLN A 388 -20.47 17.69 10.50
C GLN A 388 -20.90 17.73 11.97
N GLU A 389 -21.96 18.46 12.29
CA GLU A 389 -22.47 18.58 13.68
C GLU A 389 -23.37 17.39 14.06
N GLU A 390 -24.13 16.87 13.10
CA GLU A 390 -25.04 15.72 13.28
C GLU A 390 -24.40 14.43 12.76
N PRO A 391 -24.48 13.30 13.49
CA PRO A 391 -23.97 12.01 13.02
C PRO A 391 -24.85 11.38 11.96
N ILE A 392 -24.25 10.51 11.14
CA ILE A 392 -25.01 9.65 10.24
C ILE A 392 -25.60 8.49 11.04
N ILE A 393 -26.94 8.39 11.06
CA ILE A 393 -27.66 7.30 11.74
C ILE A 393 -27.72 6.07 10.82
N LEU A 394 -26.95 5.04 11.15
CA LEU A 394 -26.94 3.74 10.48
C LEU A 394 -27.98 2.81 11.13
N ARG A 395 -28.98 2.39 10.36
CA ARG A 395 -30.02 1.43 10.78
C ARG A 395 -29.80 0.09 10.10
N GLN A 396 -29.54 -0.96 10.88
CA GLN A 396 -29.25 -2.30 10.40
C GLN A 396 -30.29 -3.28 10.92
N LYS A 397 -30.84 -4.12 10.03
CA LYS A 397 -31.64 -5.27 10.45
C LYS A 397 -30.74 -6.32 11.09
N THR A 398 -31.21 -6.94 12.16
CA THR A 398 -30.50 -8.01 12.87
C THR A 398 -31.38 -9.25 12.99
N THR A 399 -30.72 -10.40 13.05
CA THR A 399 -31.31 -11.72 13.30
C THR A 399 -30.57 -12.35 14.48
N ARG A 400 -31.05 -13.51 14.95
CA ARG A 400 -30.32 -14.34 15.92
C ARG A 400 -28.91 -14.77 15.44
N TRP A 401 -28.66 -14.78 14.13
CA TRP A 401 -27.39 -15.22 13.57
C TRP A 401 -26.38 -14.09 13.32
N GLY A 402 -26.84 -12.83 13.28
CA GLY A 402 -26.00 -11.68 12.96
C GLY A 402 -26.77 -10.53 12.30
N VAL A 403 -26.02 -9.52 11.84
CA VAL A 403 -26.52 -8.41 11.03
C VAL A 403 -26.92 -8.93 9.64
N VAL A 404 -28.05 -8.45 9.11
CA VAL A 404 -28.42 -8.71 7.71
C VAL A 404 -27.47 -7.92 6.81
N SER A 405 -26.75 -8.65 5.96
CA SER A 405 -25.72 -8.08 5.10
C SER A 405 -26.33 -7.17 4.03
N ASN A 406 -25.54 -6.20 3.57
CA ASN A 406 -25.88 -5.39 2.39
C ASN A 406 -25.87 -6.21 1.09
N PHE A 407 -25.31 -7.42 1.08
CA PHE A 407 -25.33 -8.34 -0.06
C PHE A 407 -26.55 -9.28 -0.05
N GLN A 408 -27.01 -9.64 -1.25
CA GLN A 408 -28.12 -10.58 -1.48
C GLN A 408 -27.70 -11.68 -2.44
N HIS A 409 -28.31 -12.87 -2.32
CA HIS A 409 -28.14 -13.97 -3.26
C HIS A 409 -29.49 -14.34 -3.88
N ALA A 410 -29.59 -14.33 -5.21
CA ALA A 410 -30.85 -14.51 -5.94
C ALA A 410 -32.03 -13.66 -5.40
N GLY A 411 -31.75 -12.43 -4.94
CA GLY A 411 -32.73 -11.51 -4.34
C GLY A 411 -33.11 -11.81 -2.88
N ASN A 412 -32.51 -12.83 -2.25
CA ASN A 412 -32.73 -13.15 -0.83
C ASN A 412 -31.70 -12.45 0.06
N PRO A 413 -32.08 -11.89 1.22
CA PRO A 413 -31.13 -11.32 2.17
C PRO A 413 -30.17 -12.37 2.74
N LEU A 414 -28.93 -11.97 2.98
CA LEU A 414 -27.91 -12.82 3.59
C LEU A 414 -27.58 -12.36 5.01
N VAL A 415 -27.04 -13.27 5.82
CA VAL A 415 -26.29 -12.97 7.05
C VAL A 415 -24.92 -13.63 6.91
N LEU A 416 -23.85 -12.89 7.15
CA LEU A 416 -22.51 -13.46 7.20
C LEU A 416 -22.30 -14.13 8.57
N LYS A 417 -22.03 -15.43 8.57
CA LYS A 417 -21.49 -16.15 9.72
C LYS A 417 -19.99 -16.30 9.52
N TRP A 418 -19.17 -15.89 10.48
CA TRP A 418 -17.71 -15.90 10.33
C TRP A 418 -17.06 -16.07 11.70
N SER A 419 -16.01 -16.89 11.79
CA SER A 419 -15.32 -17.19 13.05
C SER A 419 -14.76 -15.93 13.74
N ALA A 420 -14.40 -14.88 13.00
CA ALA A 420 -13.97 -13.60 13.58
C ALA A 420 -15.09 -12.82 14.30
N LEU A 421 -16.36 -13.27 14.19
CA LEU A 421 -17.53 -12.69 14.86
C LEU A 421 -17.99 -13.50 16.08
N GLU A 422 -17.37 -14.65 16.33
CA GLU A 422 -17.71 -15.59 17.40
C GLU A 422 -16.67 -15.49 18.53
N PRO A 423 -16.97 -14.89 19.69
CA PRO A 423 -16.01 -14.77 20.79
C PRO A 423 -15.41 -16.11 21.23
N ASP A 424 -16.22 -17.17 21.23
CA ASP A 424 -15.80 -18.53 21.62
C ASP A 424 -14.84 -19.19 20.61
N MET A 425 -14.59 -18.54 19.46
CA MET A 425 -13.63 -18.98 18.43
C MET A 425 -12.35 -18.13 18.42
N LEU A 426 -12.11 -17.32 19.46
CA LEU A 426 -10.99 -16.37 19.57
C LEU A 426 -10.27 -16.52 20.92
N SER A 427 -8.94 -16.37 20.94
CA SER A 427 -8.10 -16.50 22.15
C SER A 427 -6.76 -15.79 21.99
N LEU A 428 -5.98 -15.65 23.08
CA LEU A 428 -4.61 -15.10 23.07
C LEU A 428 -3.53 -16.17 23.27
N ASP A 429 -3.82 -17.42 22.93
CA ASP A 429 -2.96 -18.55 23.30
C ASP A 429 -1.58 -18.55 22.60
N PHE A 430 -1.43 -17.79 21.50
CA PHE A 430 -0.13 -17.51 20.86
C PHE A 430 0.87 -16.84 21.79
N VAL A 431 0.43 -16.08 22.80
CA VAL A 431 1.32 -15.47 23.81
C VAL A 431 1.96 -16.57 24.69
N THR A 432 1.23 -17.66 24.94
CA THR A 432 1.73 -18.83 25.70
C THR A 432 2.83 -19.56 24.93
N LEU A 433 2.68 -19.68 23.60
CA LEU A 433 3.64 -20.32 22.70
C LEU A 433 5.05 -19.73 22.82
N ASN A 434 5.18 -18.44 23.13
CA ASN A 434 6.47 -17.77 23.36
C ASN A 434 7.31 -18.46 24.46
N THR A 435 6.69 -19.23 25.37
CA THR A 435 7.35 -19.89 26.51
C THR A 435 7.58 -21.40 26.33
N ALA A 436 7.08 -22.00 25.24
CA ALA A 436 7.20 -23.43 24.94
C ALA A 436 8.67 -23.83 24.74
N ARG A 437 9.07 -25.03 25.20
CA ARG A 437 10.47 -25.49 25.17
C ARG A 437 10.74 -26.65 24.22
N SER A 438 9.69 -27.30 23.72
CA SER A 438 9.79 -28.38 22.73
C SER A 438 8.70 -28.26 21.68
N VAL A 439 8.87 -28.95 20.55
CA VAL A 439 7.82 -29.14 19.55
C VAL A 439 6.57 -29.80 20.16
N SER A 440 6.72 -30.62 21.19
CA SER A 440 5.58 -31.28 21.86
C SER A 440 4.75 -30.28 22.67
N ASP A 441 5.41 -29.42 23.46
CA ASP A 441 4.77 -28.32 24.21
C ASP A 441 4.00 -27.39 23.26
N ALA A 442 4.61 -27.08 22.12
CA ALA A 442 4.04 -26.18 21.11
C ALA A 442 2.83 -26.78 20.40
N ILE A 443 2.83 -28.09 20.14
CA ILE A 443 1.66 -28.80 19.60
C ILE A 443 0.51 -28.78 20.62
N GLU A 444 0.76 -29.03 21.91
CA GLU A 444 -0.28 -28.98 22.94
C GLU A 444 -0.92 -27.58 23.08
N ILE A 445 -0.13 -26.51 22.91
CA ILE A 445 -0.63 -25.12 22.87
C ILE A 445 -1.40 -24.85 21.57
N GLY A 446 -0.87 -25.25 20.42
CA GLY A 446 -1.54 -25.09 19.12
C GLY A 446 -2.87 -25.86 19.00
N GLN A 447 -3.02 -26.96 19.73
CA GLN A 447 -4.29 -27.71 19.81
C GLN A 447 -5.37 -27.02 20.64
N GLN A 448 -5.03 -26.03 21.46
CA GLN A 448 -5.99 -25.26 22.28
C GLN A 448 -6.33 -23.90 21.65
N TRP A 449 -5.45 -23.39 20.79
CA TRP A 449 -5.54 -22.05 20.24
C TRP A 449 -6.75 -21.87 19.32
N CYS A 450 -7.70 -21.06 19.79
CA CYS A 450 -8.83 -20.55 19.01
C CYS A 450 -8.45 -19.22 18.32
N GLY A 451 -8.61 -19.13 16.99
CA GLY A 451 -8.16 -17.96 16.23
C GLY A 451 -8.32 -18.14 14.72
N PRO A 452 -7.66 -17.31 13.89
CA PRO A 452 -7.65 -17.51 12.44
C PRO A 452 -6.96 -18.84 12.14
N LEU A 453 -7.51 -19.63 11.21
CA LEU A 453 -6.92 -20.91 10.86
C LEU A 453 -5.57 -20.67 10.17
N GLN A 454 -4.48 -21.20 10.73
CA GLN A 454 -3.11 -20.99 10.26
C GLN A 454 -2.32 -22.29 10.24
N ASN A 455 -1.25 -22.30 9.44
CA ASN A 455 -0.16 -23.24 9.62
C ASN A 455 0.75 -22.73 10.74
N LEU A 456 1.12 -23.62 11.66
CA LEU A 456 2.15 -23.41 12.66
C LEU A 456 3.32 -24.35 12.35
N ILE A 457 4.42 -23.76 11.89
CA ILE A 457 5.69 -24.45 11.64
C ILE A 457 6.54 -24.36 12.90
N LEU A 458 7.15 -25.48 13.30
CA LEU A 458 7.85 -25.66 14.57
C LEU A 458 9.17 -26.37 14.37
N ALA A 459 10.20 -25.93 15.10
CA ALA A 459 11.48 -26.61 15.21
C ALA A 459 12.04 -26.45 16.63
N ASP A 460 12.57 -27.52 17.24
CA ASP A 460 13.27 -27.43 18.53
C ASP A 460 14.75 -27.81 18.45
N LYS A 461 15.50 -27.33 19.45
CA LYS A 461 16.95 -27.55 19.59
C LYS A 461 17.34 -29.03 19.75
N ASP A 462 16.37 -29.92 20.03
CA ASP A 462 16.60 -31.35 20.31
C ASP A 462 16.37 -32.22 19.06
N GLY A 463 16.24 -31.60 17.87
CA GLY A 463 16.16 -32.30 16.60
C GLY A 463 14.74 -32.56 16.10
N ASN A 464 13.70 -32.01 16.74
CA ASN A 464 12.32 -32.21 16.29
C ASN A 464 11.85 -31.08 15.37
N ILE A 465 11.07 -31.43 14.36
CA ILE A 465 10.34 -30.52 13.48
C ILE A 465 8.87 -30.94 13.41
N ALA A 466 7.98 -29.97 13.28
CA ALA A 466 6.57 -30.23 12.98
C ALA A 466 5.95 -29.13 12.12
N SER A 467 4.93 -29.52 11.38
CA SER A 467 3.96 -28.64 10.74
C SER A 467 2.59 -29.04 11.27
N MET A 468 1.78 -28.09 11.71
CA MET A 468 0.41 -28.35 12.12
C MET A 468 -0.56 -27.26 11.68
N VAL A 469 -1.83 -27.62 11.62
CA VAL A 469 -2.93 -26.66 11.49
C VAL A 469 -3.42 -26.28 12.88
N THR A 470 -3.62 -24.99 13.11
CA THR A 470 -4.09 -24.39 14.38
C THR A 470 -5.16 -23.34 14.11
N GLY A 471 -6.00 -23.02 15.10
CA GLY A 471 -7.10 -22.06 14.97
C GLY A 471 -8.48 -22.70 14.81
N SER A 472 -9.48 -21.87 14.51
CA SER A 472 -10.90 -22.24 14.64
C SER A 472 -11.54 -22.64 13.30
N LEU A 473 -11.66 -23.95 13.04
CA LEU A 473 -12.38 -24.49 11.88
C LEU A 473 -13.82 -24.88 12.28
N PRO A 474 -14.88 -24.32 11.66
CA PRO A 474 -16.27 -24.65 12.00
C PRO A 474 -16.70 -26.04 11.46
N ILE A 475 -17.45 -26.79 12.27
CA ILE A 475 -18.12 -28.04 11.87
C ILE A 475 -19.44 -27.70 11.19
N ARG A 476 -19.63 -28.14 9.94
CA ARG A 476 -20.80 -27.81 9.11
C ARG A 476 -21.73 -29.03 8.96
N SER A 477 -23.02 -28.83 9.19
CA SER A 477 -24.05 -29.87 9.06
C SER A 477 -25.16 -29.42 8.12
N GLY A 478 -25.62 -30.33 7.24
CA GLY A 478 -26.77 -30.11 6.34
C GLY A 478 -26.63 -28.97 5.30
N ILE A 479 -25.43 -28.40 5.15
CA ILE A 479 -25.13 -27.26 4.26
C ILE A 479 -23.97 -27.58 3.31
N ASP A 480 -23.98 -26.92 2.16
CA ASP A 480 -22.85 -26.91 1.22
C ASP A 480 -21.95 -25.71 1.55
N PRO A 481 -20.67 -25.90 1.89
CA PRO A 481 -19.77 -24.79 2.22
C PRO A 481 -19.52 -23.82 1.05
N ILE A 482 -19.88 -24.15 -0.19
CA ILE A 482 -19.74 -23.21 -1.32
C ILE A 482 -20.97 -22.28 -1.44
N LEU A 483 -22.18 -22.78 -1.14
CA LEU A 483 -23.44 -22.10 -1.47
C LEU A 483 -24.07 -21.39 -0.27
N PRO A 484 -24.62 -20.17 -0.45
CA PRO A 484 -25.52 -19.58 0.53
C PRO A 484 -26.68 -20.54 0.83
N SER A 485 -26.99 -20.75 2.12
CA SER A 485 -27.94 -21.80 2.53
C SER A 485 -28.89 -21.34 3.64
N SER A 486 -30.15 -21.75 3.55
CA SER A 486 -31.13 -21.51 4.62
C SER A 486 -30.86 -22.40 5.82
N TRP A 487 -30.76 -21.79 7.00
CA TRP A 487 -30.59 -22.45 8.30
C TRP A 487 -31.93 -22.56 9.05
N ALA A 488 -33.07 -22.41 8.35
CA ALA A 488 -34.41 -22.54 8.92
C ALA A 488 -34.88 -24.00 9.14
N THR A 489 -33.94 -24.95 9.22
CA THR A 489 -34.16 -26.37 9.51
C THR A 489 -33.18 -26.79 10.61
N GLU A 490 -33.64 -27.53 11.60
CA GLU A 490 -32.89 -27.89 12.83
C GLU A 490 -31.55 -28.60 12.57
N ASP A 491 -31.41 -29.27 11.42
CA ASP A 491 -30.20 -30.00 10.99
C ASP A 491 -29.24 -29.21 10.08
N LYS A 492 -29.43 -27.89 9.95
CA LYS A 492 -28.59 -27.04 9.09
C LYS A 492 -27.80 -25.99 9.85
N GLY A 493 -26.53 -25.85 9.48
CA GLY A 493 -25.64 -24.78 9.92
C GLY A 493 -24.41 -25.29 10.65
N TRP A 494 -23.79 -24.39 11.43
CA TRP A 494 -22.63 -24.73 12.25
C TRP A 494 -23.03 -25.50 13.51
N ARG A 495 -22.27 -26.54 13.85
CA ARG A 495 -22.49 -27.37 15.07
C ARG A 495 -21.43 -27.16 16.15
N GLY A 496 -20.47 -26.26 15.91
CA GLY A 496 -19.33 -26.00 16.79
C GLY A 496 -18.06 -25.78 15.97
N VAL A 497 -16.90 -25.97 16.61
CA VAL A 497 -15.58 -26.07 15.96
C VAL A 497 -15.02 -27.48 16.18
N PHE A 498 -14.10 -27.90 15.30
CA PHE A 498 -13.30 -29.12 15.53
C PHE A 498 -12.44 -28.96 16.79
N ASP A 499 -12.21 -30.05 17.54
CA ASP A 499 -11.17 -30.04 18.58
C ASP A 499 -9.82 -29.89 17.88
N GLY A 500 -8.90 -29.05 18.40
CA GLY A 500 -7.60 -28.86 17.77
C GLY A 500 -6.76 -30.14 17.66
N ARG A 501 -7.09 -31.18 18.43
CA ARG A 501 -6.51 -32.55 18.29
C ARG A 501 -7.00 -33.31 17.06
N GLU A 502 -8.09 -32.88 16.43
CA GLU A 502 -8.58 -33.41 15.14
C GLU A 502 -7.93 -32.70 13.94
N LEU A 503 -7.32 -31.52 14.16
CA LEU A 503 -6.57 -30.81 13.13
C LEU A 503 -5.23 -31.52 12.84
N PRO A 504 -4.77 -31.55 11.57
CA PRO A 504 -3.65 -32.40 11.19
C PRO A 504 -2.30 -31.85 11.69
N VAL A 505 -1.44 -32.78 12.08
CA VAL A 505 -0.05 -32.57 12.50
C VAL A 505 0.84 -33.55 11.74
N ILE A 506 1.92 -33.05 11.12
CA ILE A 506 3.06 -33.85 10.68
C ILE A 506 4.24 -33.55 11.62
N ARG A 507 4.87 -34.58 12.16
CA ARG A 507 6.04 -34.49 13.04
C ARG A 507 7.12 -35.45 12.57
N ASN A 508 8.36 -34.96 12.45
CA ASN A 508 9.55 -35.75 12.12
C ASN A 508 9.35 -36.79 10.98
N PRO A 509 8.89 -36.40 9.77
CA PRO A 509 8.69 -37.33 8.66
C PRO A 509 10.03 -37.94 8.19
N GLU A 510 9.97 -39.09 7.50
CA GLU A 510 11.17 -39.79 7.00
C GLU A 510 12.00 -38.96 6.01
N SER A 511 11.37 -38.01 5.32
CA SER A 511 12.00 -37.03 4.43
C SER A 511 12.97 -36.06 5.15
N GLY A 512 12.82 -35.91 6.47
CA GLY A 512 13.57 -34.94 7.27
C GLY A 512 13.15 -33.48 7.09
N ILE A 513 12.05 -33.20 6.38
CA ILE A 513 11.54 -31.85 6.09
C ILE A 513 10.01 -31.81 6.22
N VAL A 514 9.48 -30.71 6.76
CA VAL A 514 8.04 -30.43 6.84
C VAL A 514 7.70 -29.14 6.12
N PHE A 515 6.58 -29.11 5.41
CA PHE A 515 6.03 -27.94 4.74
C PHE A 515 4.67 -27.53 5.34
N SER A 516 4.24 -26.30 5.05
CA SER A 516 2.89 -25.80 5.38
C SER A 516 1.79 -26.64 4.70
N PHE A 517 0.64 -26.81 5.36
CA PHE A 517 -0.55 -27.41 4.74
C PHE A 517 -1.19 -26.46 3.73
N SER A 518 -1.76 -27.04 2.68
CA SER A 518 -2.69 -26.41 1.75
C SER A 518 -4.14 -26.69 2.16
N ALA A 519 -5.07 -25.91 1.62
CA ALA A 519 -6.50 -26.14 1.82
C ALA A 519 -6.98 -27.50 1.25
N ALA A 520 -6.32 -28.05 0.24
CA ALA A 520 -6.61 -29.38 -0.31
C ALA A 520 -6.25 -30.51 0.67
N ASP A 521 -5.15 -30.37 1.44
CA ASP A 521 -4.74 -31.36 2.44
C ASP A 521 -5.76 -31.51 3.59
N LEU A 522 -6.58 -30.48 3.84
CA LEU A 522 -7.68 -30.52 4.80
C LEU A 522 -8.92 -31.20 4.18
N GLU A 523 -9.27 -30.85 2.93
CA GLU A 523 -10.43 -31.39 2.23
C GLU A 523 -10.34 -32.91 2.07
N GLU A 524 -9.16 -33.44 1.69
CA GLU A 524 -8.91 -34.88 1.58
C GLU A 524 -9.02 -35.64 2.92
N ARG A 525 -8.86 -34.93 4.04
CA ARG A 525 -9.05 -35.48 5.40
C ARG A 525 -10.50 -35.38 5.89
N GLY A 526 -11.43 -34.92 5.04
CA GLY A 526 -12.83 -34.69 5.39
C GLY A 526 -13.08 -33.44 6.23
N LEU A 527 -12.07 -32.61 6.46
CA LEU A 527 -12.21 -31.33 7.14
C LEU A 527 -12.81 -30.34 6.14
N GLN A 528 -14.08 -29.96 6.37
CA GLN A 528 -14.97 -29.30 5.40
C GLN A 528 -14.58 -27.84 5.10
N SER A 529 -13.42 -27.60 4.49
CA SER A 529 -12.93 -26.31 4.02
C SER A 529 -13.03 -26.25 2.48
N ARG A 530 -13.84 -25.33 1.93
CA ARG A 530 -14.03 -25.18 0.47
C ARG A 530 -14.03 -23.73 -0.02
N VAL A 531 -12.90 -23.04 0.17
CA VAL A 531 -12.50 -21.88 -0.62
C VAL A 531 -11.00 -21.99 -0.86
N HIS A 532 -10.56 -22.34 -2.08
CA HIS A 532 -9.13 -22.47 -2.38
C HIS A 532 -8.60 -21.17 -2.99
N LEU A 533 -7.96 -20.36 -2.15
CA LEU A 533 -7.00 -19.33 -2.59
C LEU A 533 -5.57 -19.92 -2.65
N SER A 534 -5.46 -21.22 -2.96
CA SER A 534 -4.21 -21.98 -3.03
C SER A 534 -3.20 -21.29 -3.92
N LYS A 535 -2.10 -20.80 -3.33
CA LYS A 535 -0.94 -20.36 -4.12
C LYS A 535 -0.44 -21.55 -4.94
N ILE A 536 0.12 -21.30 -6.12
CA ILE A 536 0.81 -22.34 -6.89
C ILE A 536 2.10 -22.69 -6.13
N ILE A 537 2.13 -23.83 -5.43
CA ILE A 537 3.20 -24.18 -4.47
C ILE A 537 4.46 -24.75 -5.16
N HIS A 538 4.77 -24.25 -6.36
CA HIS A 538 5.93 -24.68 -7.16
C HIS A 538 7.26 -24.54 -6.41
N GLN A 539 7.40 -23.54 -5.53
CA GLN A 539 8.64 -23.37 -4.77
C GLN A 539 8.85 -24.43 -3.68
N ALA A 540 7.81 -25.06 -3.10
CA ALA A 540 8.03 -26.15 -2.15
C ALA A 540 8.71 -27.33 -2.84
N GLY A 541 8.31 -27.63 -4.09
CA GLY A 541 8.99 -28.60 -4.95
C GLY A 541 10.45 -28.22 -5.23
N ARG A 542 10.72 -26.95 -5.56
CA ARG A 542 12.08 -26.44 -5.77
C ARG A 542 12.98 -26.46 -4.54
N ALA A 543 12.44 -26.14 -3.36
CA ALA A 543 13.19 -26.23 -2.11
C ALA A 543 13.43 -27.71 -1.75
N ARG A 544 12.43 -28.58 -1.90
CA ARG A 544 12.58 -30.03 -1.76
C ARG A 544 13.71 -30.55 -2.66
N GLU A 545 13.72 -30.21 -3.95
CA GLU A 545 14.79 -30.57 -4.89
C GLU A 545 16.18 -30.08 -4.46
N GLN A 546 16.26 -28.87 -3.90
CA GLN A 546 17.54 -28.28 -3.48
C GLN A 546 18.05 -28.78 -2.13
N LEU A 547 17.15 -29.16 -1.21
CA LEU A 547 17.45 -29.53 0.17
C LEU A 547 17.57 -31.03 0.39
N LEU A 548 16.76 -31.86 -0.30
CA LEU A 548 16.76 -33.30 -0.06
C LEU A 548 18.13 -33.91 -0.32
N GLY A 549 18.62 -34.68 0.65
CA GLY A 549 19.93 -35.31 0.62
C GLY A 549 21.11 -34.40 0.97
N ARG A 550 20.92 -33.07 1.12
CA ARG A 550 21.94 -32.21 1.73
C ARG A 550 22.00 -32.45 3.24
N ARG A 551 23.21 -32.60 3.76
CA ARG A 551 23.48 -32.81 5.21
C ARG A 551 24.03 -31.56 5.89
N GLU A 552 24.81 -30.80 5.14
CA GLU A 552 25.33 -29.49 5.52
C GLU A 552 24.48 -28.43 4.82
N VAL A 553 23.69 -27.71 5.61
CA VAL A 553 22.86 -26.58 5.18
C VAL A 553 22.95 -25.51 6.27
N THR A 554 23.21 -24.28 5.86
CA THR A 554 23.29 -23.10 6.72
C THR A 554 22.06 -22.21 6.55
N GLU A 555 21.83 -21.32 7.51
CA GLU A 555 20.79 -20.29 7.46
C GLU A 555 20.90 -19.42 6.19
N LYS A 556 22.12 -19.24 5.68
CA LYS A 556 22.39 -18.58 4.40
C LYS A 556 21.92 -19.39 3.20
N ASP A 557 22.24 -20.69 3.13
CA ASP A 557 21.77 -21.56 2.04
C ASP A 557 20.23 -21.57 1.97
N VAL A 558 19.59 -21.59 3.14
CA VAL A 558 18.13 -21.52 3.27
C VAL A 558 17.59 -20.18 2.77
N LEU A 559 18.21 -19.05 3.13
CA LEU A 559 17.83 -17.73 2.62
C LEU A 559 17.98 -17.64 1.09
N GLU A 560 19.06 -18.20 0.53
CA GLU A 560 19.27 -18.25 -0.93
C GLU A 560 18.18 -19.06 -1.63
N ILE A 561 17.71 -20.17 -1.03
CA ILE A 561 16.58 -20.97 -1.52
C ILE A 561 15.25 -20.22 -1.41
N GLN A 562 15.00 -19.49 -0.31
CA GLN A 562 13.84 -18.57 -0.23
C GLN A 562 13.90 -17.44 -1.27
N CYS A 563 15.07 -17.15 -1.82
CA CYS A 563 15.28 -16.16 -2.88
C CYS A 563 15.27 -16.77 -4.31
N ASP A 564 14.98 -18.07 -4.48
CA ASP A 564 15.00 -18.74 -5.79
C ASP A 564 13.95 -18.14 -6.75
N LYS A 565 14.43 -17.53 -7.84
CA LYS A 565 13.63 -16.85 -8.87
C LYS A 565 13.28 -17.74 -10.06
N THR A 566 13.53 -19.05 -9.98
CA THR A 566 13.33 -19.97 -11.10
C THR A 566 11.84 -20.16 -11.41
N LEU A 567 11.47 -19.93 -12.68
CA LEU A 567 10.08 -19.99 -13.16
C LEU A 567 9.88 -21.20 -14.10
N ALA A 568 10.13 -22.44 -13.65
CA ALA A 568 9.98 -23.61 -14.53
C ALA A 568 8.54 -23.78 -15.08
N ILE A 569 7.54 -23.26 -14.37
CA ILE A 569 6.14 -23.17 -14.83
C ILE A 569 5.94 -22.31 -16.10
N PHE A 570 6.93 -21.51 -16.50
CA PHE A 570 6.92 -20.73 -17.73
C PHE A 570 7.44 -21.50 -18.96
N GLU A 571 8.06 -22.68 -18.78
CA GLU A 571 8.69 -23.41 -19.88
C GLU A 571 7.69 -23.90 -20.96
N PRO A 572 6.48 -24.44 -20.63
CA PRO A 572 5.48 -24.77 -21.64
C PRO A 572 5.05 -23.57 -22.49
N TYR A 573 4.95 -22.38 -21.86
CA TYR A 573 4.65 -21.14 -22.56
C TYR A 573 5.81 -20.66 -23.44
N ARG A 574 7.05 -20.94 -23.04
CA ARG A 574 8.27 -20.64 -23.81
C ARG A 574 8.34 -21.50 -25.07
N GLU A 575 8.08 -22.80 -24.96
CA GLU A 575 8.02 -23.72 -26.10
C GLU A 575 6.96 -23.29 -27.11
N LEU A 576 5.71 -23.08 -26.65
CA LEU A 576 4.60 -22.59 -27.48
C LEU A 576 4.90 -21.23 -28.12
N PHE A 577 5.46 -20.27 -27.37
CA PHE A 577 5.80 -18.95 -27.92
C PHE A 577 6.84 -19.07 -29.02
N LEU A 578 7.91 -19.84 -28.80
CA LEU A 578 8.99 -20.01 -29.79
C LEU A 578 8.47 -20.69 -31.06
N GLN A 579 7.66 -21.75 -30.93
CA GLN A 579 7.06 -22.47 -32.05
C GLN A 579 6.20 -21.55 -32.94
N TYR A 580 5.23 -20.82 -32.36
CA TYR A 580 4.26 -20.06 -33.14
C TYR A 580 4.69 -18.62 -33.49
N ALA A 581 5.82 -18.15 -32.96
CA ALA A 581 6.39 -16.86 -33.38
C ALA A 581 7.18 -16.95 -34.70
N GLU A 582 7.72 -18.11 -35.10
CA GLU A 582 8.61 -18.22 -36.29
C GLU A 582 7.92 -17.86 -37.61
N HIS A 583 6.59 -17.91 -37.66
CA HIS A 583 5.85 -17.84 -38.92
C HIS A 583 5.50 -16.40 -39.34
N LYS A 584 5.64 -15.39 -38.46
CA LYS A 584 5.24 -14.00 -38.76
C LYS A 584 6.35 -13.05 -39.20
N ASN A 585 7.63 -13.42 -39.02
CA ASN A 585 8.81 -12.75 -39.62
C ASN A 585 8.85 -11.20 -39.58
N THR A 586 8.23 -10.56 -38.57
CA THR A 586 8.39 -9.12 -38.34
C THR A 586 9.62 -8.87 -37.48
N LEU A 587 10.27 -7.70 -37.63
CA LEU A 587 11.42 -7.32 -36.80
C LEU A 587 11.11 -7.39 -35.29
N GLN A 588 9.87 -7.06 -34.91
CA GLN A 588 9.39 -7.17 -33.52
C GLN A 588 9.27 -8.63 -33.08
N THR A 589 8.73 -9.51 -33.93
CA THR A 589 8.59 -10.94 -33.61
C THR A 589 9.96 -11.61 -33.48
N ILE A 590 10.86 -11.37 -34.43
CA ILE A 590 12.24 -11.91 -34.42
C ILE A 590 12.97 -11.49 -33.13
N LYS A 591 12.88 -10.21 -32.75
CA LYS A 591 13.49 -9.72 -31.51
C LYS A 591 12.84 -10.32 -30.26
N ALA A 592 11.52 -10.50 -30.25
CA ALA A 592 10.84 -11.15 -29.13
C ALA A 592 11.27 -12.62 -28.97
N GLN A 593 11.41 -13.35 -30.08
CA GLN A 593 11.92 -14.72 -30.09
C GLN A 593 13.36 -14.82 -29.59
N GLU A 594 14.25 -13.91 -30.00
CA GLU A 594 15.62 -13.86 -29.49
C GLU A 594 15.64 -13.70 -27.97
N LEU A 595 14.82 -12.79 -27.42
CA LEU A 595 14.73 -12.55 -25.98
C LEU A 595 14.12 -13.73 -25.20
N VAL A 596 13.12 -14.42 -25.77
CA VAL A 596 12.51 -15.61 -25.15
C VAL A 596 13.41 -16.85 -25.27
N ARG A 597 14.16 -16.99 -26.37
CA ARG A 597 15.13 -18.06 -26.57
C ARG A 597 16.31 -17.93 -25.61
N ASN A 598 16.82 -16.71 -25.44
CA ASN A 598 17.96 -16.39 -24.58
C ASN A 598 17.60 -16.22 -23.08
N TRP A 599 16.32 -16.32 -22.72
CA TRP A 599 15.88 -16.23 -21.33
C TRP A 599 16.50 -17.36 -20.48
N ASN A 600 17.04 -17.00 -19.31
CA ASN A 600 17.79 -17.90 -18.44
C ASN A 600 16.94 -18.84 -17.55
N GLY A 601 15.60 -18.81 -17.65
CA GLY A 601 14.70 -19.60 -16.81
C GLY A 601 14.29 -18.94 -15.47
N THR A 602 14.70 -17.68 -15.22
CA THR A 602 14.48 -16.99 -13.94
C THR A 602 13.82 -15.61 -14.07
N ALA A 603 13.28 -15.10 -12.96
CA ALA A 603 12.76 -13.74 -12.82
C ALA A 603 13.84 -12.72 -12.42
N ASP A 604 15.05 -12.80 -12.98
CA ASP A 604 16.13 -11.86 -12.66
C ASP A 604 15.85 -10.43 -13.15
N ALA A 605 16.27 -9.43 -12.37
CA ALA A 605 15.95 -8.02 -12.65
C ALA A 605 16.44 -7.50 -14.01
N GLY A 606 17.42 -8.15 -14.62
CA GLY A 606 17.94 -7.84 -15.97
C GLY A 606 17.23 -8.54 -17.12
N GLU A 607 16.40 -9.55 -16.84
CA GLU A 607 15.76 -10.40 -17.83
C GLU A 607 14.66 -9.69 -18.60
N ARG A 608 14.38 -10.20 -19.81
CA ARG A 608 13.39 -9.60 -20.73
C ARG A 608 12.42 -10.62 -21.32
N GLY A 609 12.86 -11.85 -21.57
CA GLY A 609 12.02 -12.92 -22.09
C GLY A 609 10.82 -13.21 -21.18
N VAL A 610 11.03 -13.21 -19.86
CA VAL A 610 9.98 -13.40 -18.85
C VAL A 610 8.79 -12.42 -18.97
N ILE A 611 9.02 -11.15 -19.34
CA ILE A 611 7.91 -10.19 -19.56
C ILE A 611 7.05 -10.65 -20.74
N ILE A 612 7.69 -11.05 -21.84
CA ILE A 612 7.00 -11.51 -23.06
C ILE A 612 6.18 -12.77 -22.74
N LEU A 613 6.77 -13.70 -21.98
CA LEU A 613 6.09 -14.92 -21.56
C LEU A 613 4.92 -14.66 -20.61
N GLU A 614 5.02 -13.72 -19.66
CA GLU A 614 3.89 -13.37 -18.79
C GLU A 614 2.74 -12.72 -19.57
N TYR A 615 3.04 -11.84 -20.55
CA TYR A 615 1.99 -11.31 -21.43
C TYR A 615 1.36 -12.40 -22.29
N PHE A 616 2.15 -13.34 -22.81
CA PHE A 616 1.66 -14.46 -23.62
C PHE A 616 0.77 -15.40 -22.79
N ARG A 617 1.25 -15.82 -21.61
CA ARG A 617 0.49 -16.59 -20.62
C ARG A 617 -0.84 -15.91 -20.28
N ARG A 618 -0.83 -14.61 -19.96
CA ARG A 618 -2.05 -13.84 -19.63
C ARG A 618 -3.04 -13.79 -20.79
N GLU A 619 -2.60 -13.60 -22.03
CA GLU A 619 -3.49 -13.64 -23.20
C GLU A 619 -4.09 -15.04 -23.39
N LEU A 620 -3.30 -16.12 -23.24
CA LEU A 620 -3.80 -17.50 -23.32
C LEU A 620 -4.84 -17.79 -22.22
N HIS A 621 -4.51 -17.55 -20.95
CA HIS A 621 -5.44 -17.71 -19.82
C HIS A 621 -6.74 -16.93 -20.05
N THR A 622 -6.65 -15.64 -20.42
CA THR A 622 -7.82 -14.79 -20.61
C THR A 622 -8.71 -15.29 -21.75
N LYS A 623 -8.12 -15.68 -22.89
CA LYS A 623 -8.88 -16.14 -24.06
C LYS A 623 -9.47 -17.54 -23.92
N LEU A 624 -8.85 -18.40 -23.09
CA LEU A 624 -9.37 -19.75 -22.81
C LEU A 624 -10.42 -19.75 -21.69
N LEU A 625 -10.20 -19.00 -20.60
CA LEU A 625 -11.04 -19.06 -19.41
C LEU A 625 -12.27 -18.15 -19.48
N ALA A 626 -12.15 -16.92 -19.98
CA ALA A 626 -13.26 -15.96 -19.96
C ALA A 626 -14.51 -16.41 -20.73
N PRO A 627 -14.41 -17.10 -21.88
CA PRO A 627 -15.58 -17.65 -22.55
C PRO A 627 -16.32 -18.70 -21.68
N LEU A 628 -15.58 -19.56 -20.96
CA LEU A 628 -16.14 -20.65 -20.14
C LEU A 628 -16.93 -20.15 -18.93
N VAL A 629 -16.59 -18.98 -18.40
CA VAL A 629 -17.24 -18.36 -17.21
C VAL A 629 -18.07 -17.12 -17.55
N SER A 630 -18.30 -16.87 -18.84
CA SER A 630 -19.06 -15.71 -19.32
C SER A 630 -20.51 -15.70 -18.82
N ILE A 631 -21.20 -16.84 -18.77
CA ILE A 631 -22.54 -16.98 -18.18
C ILE A 631 -22.62 -16.46 -16.74
N CYS A 632 -21.60 -16.71 -15.91
CA CYS A 632 -21.57 -16.22 -14.54
C CYS A 632 -21.58 -14.68 -14.51
N ARG A 633 -20.85 -14.05 -15.45
CA ARG A 633 -20.82 -12.58 -15.59
C ARG A 633 -22.11 -11.99 -16.18
N GLU A 634 -22.85 -12.77 -16.97
CA GLU A 634 -24.19 -12.40 -17.45
C GLU A 634 -25.24 -12.46 -16.32
N GLN A 635 -25.11 -13.40 -15.38
CA GLN A 635 -25.99 -13.51 -14.21
C GLN A 635 -25.68 -12.49 -13.11
N ASP A 636 -24.40 -12.27 -12.78
CA ASP A 636 -23.95 -11.25 -11.81
C ASP A 636 -22.86 -10.36 -12.44
N PRO A 637 -23.15 -9.09 -12.77
CA PRO A 637 -22.14 -8.14 -13.25
C PRO A 637 -20.98 -7.89 -12.26
N SER A 638 -21.11 -8.26 -10.99
CA SER A 638 -20.03 -8.20 -9.99
C SER A 638 -19.14 -9.45 -9.96
N PHE A 639 -19.46 -10.50 -10.73
CA PHE A 639 -18.66 -11.73 -10.85
C PHE A 639 -17.23 -11.44 -11.31
N ILE A 640 -16.26 -12.06 -10.63
CA ILE A 640 -14.85 -12.07 -11.01
C ILE A 640 -14.32 -13.49 -10.86
N TYR A 641 -13.80 -14.05 -11.94
CA TYR A 641 -13.03 -15.29 -11.87
C TYR A 641 -11.62 -14.99 -11.37
N ASN A 642 -11.22 -15.60 -10.25
CA ASN A 642 -9.90 -15.48 -9.68
C ASN A 642 -9.53 -16.79 -8.96
N TRP A 643 -9.22 -17.83 -9.73
CA TRP A 643 -8.84 -19.14 -9.20
C TRP A 643 -7.35 -19.40 -9.43
N ARG A 644 -6.55 -19.40 -8.37
CA ARG A 644 -5.08 -19.46 -8.48
C ARG A 644 -4.56 -20.77 -9.08
N SER A 645 -5.22 -21.90 -8.80
CA SER A 645 -4.87 -23.20 -9.38
C SER A 645 -5.34 -23.38 -10.84
N SER A 646 -5.98 -22.39 -11.47
CA SER A 646 -6.46 -22.53 -12.87
C SER A 646 -5.33 -22.65 -13.90
N GLU A 647 -4.09 -22.47 -13.47
CA GLU A 647 -2.88 -22.81 -14.23
C GLU A 647 -2.92 -24.26 -14.72
N GLU A 648 -3.34 -25.21 -13.88
CA GLU A 648 -3.45 -26.63 -14.24
C GLU A 648 -4.52 -26.83 -15.33
N SER A 649 -5.67 -26.17 -15.20
CA SER A 649 -6.75 -26.21 -16.20
C SER A 649 -6.29 -25.69 -17.57
N VAL A 650 -5.51 -24.59 -17.57
CA VAL A 650 -4.98 -23.99 -18.80
C VAL A 650 -3.89 -24.85 -19.41
N LEU A 651 -2.92 -25.34 -18.63
CA LEU A 651 -1.88 -26.25 -19.12
C LEU A 651 -2.52 -27.52 -19.72
N ARG A 652 -3.52 -28.11 -19.06
CA ARG A 652 -4.24 -29.28 -19.57
C ARG A 652 -4.94 -29.03 -20.93
N ILE A 653 -5.53 -27.85 -21.13
CA ILE A 653 -6.09 -27.45 -22.44
C ILE A 653 -4.99 -27.29 -23.50
N LEU A 654 -3.86 -26.67 -23.14
CA LEU A 654 -2.74 -26.40 -24.04
C LEU A 654 -1.99 -27.67 -24.48
N GLU A 655 -1.94 -28.69 -23.62
CA GLU A 655 -1.33 -30.00 -23.87
C GLU A 655 -2.19 -30.85 -24.82
N GLU A 656 -3.48 -31.00 -24.54
CA GLU A 656 -4.38 -31.89 -25.31
C GLU A 656 -4.97 -31.22 -26.56
N GLN A 657 -5.03 -29.89 -26.59
CA GLN A 657 -5.61 -29.08 -27.67
C GLN A 657 -6.99 -29.58 -28.15
N PRO A 658 -7.96 -29.82 -27.24
CA PRO A 658 -9.24 -30.42 -27.60
C PRO A 658 -10.12 -29.46 -28.41
N ASP A 659 -10.70 -29.95 -29.51
CA ASP A 659 -11.51 -29.16 -30.45
C ASP A 659 -12.63 -28.34 -29.78
N GLN A 660 -13.23 -28.85 -28.69
CA GLN A 660 -14.32 -28.15 -27.99
C GLN A 660 -13.87 -26.95 -27.15
N PHE A 661 -12.57 -26.78 -26.89
CA PHE A 661 -11.99 -25.60 -26.22
C PHE A 661 -11.33 -24.60 -27.18
N LEU A 662 -11.30 -24.88 -28.49
CA LEU A 662 -10.74 -23.97 -29.49
C LEU A 662 -11.53 -22.63 -29.49
N PRO A 663 -10.91 -21.46 -29.20
CA PRO A 663 -11.65 -20.21 -29.08
C PRO A 663 -12.34 -19.77 -30.37
N SER A 664 -13.60 -19.33 -30.24
CA SER A 664 -14.47 -18.94 -31.35
C SER A 664 -13.79 -17.96 -32.33
N GLY A 665 -13.94 -18.22 -33.63
CA GLY A 665 -13.32 -17.42 -34.70
C GLY A 665 -12.00 -17.98 -35.23
N HIS A 666 -11.46 -19.03 -34.61
CA HIS A 666 -10.26 -19.74 -35.09
C HIS A 666 -10.64 -21.04 -35.81
N THR A 667 -9.89 -21.37 -36.87
CA THR A 667 -10.05 -22.61 -37.65
C THR A 667 -9.16 -23.75 -37.17
N SER A 668 -8.15 -23.45 -36.34
CA SER A 668 -7.21 -24.41 -35.77
C SER A 668 -6.50 -23.79 -34.55
N TRP A 669 -5.93 -24.63 -33.69
CA TRP A 669 -5.09 -24.20 -32.57
C TRP A 669 -3.86 -23.39 -33.01
N GLU A 670 -3.24 -23.76 -34.13
CA GLU A 670 -2.17 -22.99 -34.78
C GLU A 670 -2.60 -21.54 -35.09
N ALA A 671 -3.79 -21.35 -35.66
CA ALA A 671 -4.32 -20.01 -35.95
C ALA A 671 -4.53 -19.20 -34.65
N PHE A 672 -5.03 -19.84 -33.59
CA PHE A 672 -5.18 -19.25 -32.26
C PHE A 672 -3.82 -18.86 -31.65
N PHE A 673 -2.81 -19.73 -31.68
CA PHE A 673 -1.50 -19.42 -31.11
C PHE A 673 -0.79 -18.27 -31.86
N HIS A 674 -0.88 -18.22 -33.18
CA HIS A 674 -0.38 -17.08 -33.96
C HIS A 674 -1.10 -15.75 -33.62
N GLU A 675 -2.39 -15.80 -33.31
CA GLU A 675 -3.21 -14.66 -32.89
C GLU A 675 -2.91 -14.25 -31.44
N ALA A 676 -2.65 -15.20 -30.54
CA ALA A 676 -2.19 -14.97 -29.17
C ALA A 676 -0.78 -14.35 -29.11
N VAL A 677 0.20 -14.85 -29.88
CA VAL A 677 1.54 -14.23 -30.00
C VAL A 677 1.42 -12.78 -30.50
N SER A 678 0.55 -12.54 -31.49
CA SER A 678 0.32 -11.18 -32.02
C SER A 678 -0.31 -10.27 -30.95
N SER A 679 -1.32 -10.79 -30.23
CA SER A 679 -2.03 -10.06 -29.17
C SER A 679 -1.09 -9.69 -28.02
N CYS A 680 -0.24 -10.63 -27.58
CA CYS A 680 0.80 -10.42 -26.59
C CYS A 680 1.73 -9.26 -26.96
N LEU A 681 2.29 -9.27 -28.18
CA LEU A 681 3.19 -8.22 -28.65
C LEU A 681 2.51 -6.86 -28.79
N ILE A 682 1.23 -6.83 -29.19
CA ILE A 682 0.43 -5.60 -29.26
C ILE A 682 0.14 -5.05 -27.86
N SER A 683 -0.31 -5.90 -26.92
CA SER A 683 -0.56 -5.52 -25.52
C SER A 683 0.71 -4.98 -24.85
N LEU A 684 1.85 -5.66 -25.04
CA LEU A 684 3.15 -5.20 -24.52
C LEU A 684 3.57 -3.85 -25.13
N SER A 685 3.42 -3.66 -26.44
CA SER A 685 3.71 -2.38 -27.11
C SER A 685 2.76 -1.25 -26.71
N LYS A 686 1.51 -1.56 -26.36
CA LYS A 686 0.52 -0.58 -25.88
C LYS A 686 0.88 -0.10 -24.48
N ASP A 687 1.30 -1.00 -23.60
CA ASP A 687 1.63 -0.69 -22.21
C ASP A 687 3.03 -0.05 -22.09
N TYR A 688 3.97 -0.38 -22.99
CA TYR A 688 5.34 0.16 -23.02
C TYR A 688 5.72 0.75 -24.40
N PRO A 689 5.11 1.88 -24.83
CA PRO A 689 5.30 2.41 -26.19
C PRO A 689 6.67 3.08 -26.43
N GLU A 690 7.35 3.60 -25.40
CA GLU A 690 8.69 4.23 -25.55
C GLU A 690 9.86 3.22 -25.35
N GLU A 691 9.62 2.05 -24.74
CA GLU A 691 10.67 1.06 -24.37
C GLU A 691 10.47 -0.34 -24.98
N GLY A 692 9.22 -0.74 -25.24
CA GLY A 692 8.84 -1.97 -25.93
C GLY A 692 9.53 -3.23 -25.41
N LEU A 693 10.09 -4.02 -26.34
CA LEU A 693 10.86 -5.24 -26.05
C LEU A 693 12.22 -4.99 -25.35
N THR A 694 12.52 -3.79 -24.85
CA THR A 694 13.80 -3.50 -24.17
C THR A 694 13.70 -3.28 -22.66
N THR A 695 12.48 -3.09 -22.14
CA THR A 695 12.16 -3.07 -20.71
C THR A 695 12.68 -4.33 -20.03
N LYS A 696 13.30 -4.18 -18.86
CA LYS A 696 13.78 -5.31 -18.03
C LYS A 696 12.77 -5.66 -16.95
N TRP A 697 12.83 -6.89 -16.44
CA TRP A 697 11.95 -7.38 -15.39
C TRP A 697 11.95 -6.50 -14.12
N GLY A 698 13.13 -6.03 -13.69
CA GLY A 698 13.23 -5.12 -12.54
C GLY A 698 12.64 -3.73 -12.79
N GLU A 699 12.56 -3.29 -14.05
CA GLU A 699 11.89 -2.04 -14.44
C GLU A 699 10.37 -2.26 -14.51
N TYR A 700 9.93 -3.40 -15.03
CA TYR A 700 8.53 -3.86 -15.04
C TYR A 700 7.92 -3.93 -13.63
N GLU A 701 8.59 -4.61 -12.69
CA GLU A 701 8.17 -4.72 -11.29
C GLU A 701 8.11 -3.35 -10.59
N ASN A 702 9.12 -2.48 -10.74
CA ASN A 702 9.09 -1.14 -10.12
C ASN A 702 7.93 -0.26 -10.64
N ILE A 703 7.61 -0.34 -11.93
CA ILE A 703 6.46 0.37 -12.52
C ILE A 703 5.14 -0.24 -12.03
N SER A 704 5.10 -1.56 -11.81
CA SER A 704 3.97 -2.27 -11.19
C SER A 704 3.70 -1.70 -9.79
N ALA A 705 4.72 -1.66 -8.92
CA ALA A 705 4.65 -1.19 -7.54
C ALA A 705 4.13 0.23 -7.43
N GLN A 706 4.75 1.18 -8.16
CA GLN A 706 4.37 2.59 -8.10
C GLN A 706 2.92 2.81 -8.50
N SER A 707 2.41 2.02 -9.47
CA SER A 707 1.00 2.06 -9.85
C SER A 707 0.06 1.45 -8.81
N GLN A 708 0.50 0.45 -8.03
CA GLN A 708 -0.27 -0.16 -6.94
C GLN A 708 -0.29 0.69 -5.66
N PHE A 709 0.83 1.25 -5.20
CA PHE A 709 0.87 2.16 -4.03
C PHE A 709 0.02 3.42 -4.24
N THR A 710 -0.11 3.85 -5.50
CA THR A 710 -1.03 4.93 -5.87
C THR A 710 -2.49 4.45 -5.91
N GLN A 711 -2.79 3.15 -6.04
CA GLN A 711 -4.15 2.61 -6.19
C GLN A 711 -4.75 1.95 -4.93
N SER A 712 -3.96 1.28 -4.08
CA SER A 712 -4.44 0.77 -2.77
C SER A 712 -4.94 1.89 -1.87
N ALA A 713 -4.25 3.02 -1.96
CA ALA A 713 -4.65 4.35 -1.53
C ALA A 713 -6.07 4.78 -1.96
N LEU A 714 -6.48 4.39 -3.16
CA LEU A 714 -7.52 5.03 -3.97
C LEU A 714 -8.69 4.07 -4.23
N LYS A 715 -9.59 4.03 -3.24
CA LYS A 715 -10.92 3.37 -3.19
C LYS A 715 -10.91 1.91 -2.70
N GLU A 716 -11.48 1.68 -1.52
CA GLU A 716 -11.98 0.34 -1.13
C GLU A 716 -13.37 0.05 -1.77
N GLU A 717 -14.17 1.06 -2.13
CA GLU A 717 -15.57 0.86 -2.61
C GLU A 717 -15.74 0.35 -4.05
N SER A 718 -14.74 0.47 -4.93
CA SER A 718 -14.88 0.05 -6.34
C SER A 718 -14.02 -1.17 -6.69
N LEU A 719 -14.02 -2.18 -5.82
CA LEU A 719 -13.35 -3.46 -6.06
C LEU A 719 -14.07 -4.37 -7.09
N SER A 720 -15.17 -3.88 -7.66
CA SER A 720 -15.78 -4.41 -8.88
C SER A 720 -15.14 -3.78 -10.14
N GLN A 721 -14.52 -4.65 -10.96
CA GLN A 721 -14.40 -4.62 -12.43
C GLN A 721 -13.09 -4.24 -13.16
N ILE A 722 -12.20 -3.30 -12.78
CA ILE A 722 -11.21 -2.78 -13.81
C ILE A 722 -9.68 -2.82 -13.52
N ASN A 723 -9.12 -2.82 -12.29
CA ASN A 723 -7.66 -2.53 -12.13
C ASN A 723 -6.78 -3.43 -11.20
N ARG A 724 -7.09 -4.71 -10.94
CA ARG A 724 -6.17 -5.61 -10.19
C ARG A 724 -4.94 -6.12 -10.98
N PHE A 725 -4.65 -5.57 -12.16
CA PHE A 725 -3.91 -6.24 -13.24
C PHE A 725 -2.37 -6.06 -13.28
N ARG A 726 -1.69 -5.97 -12.13
CA ARG A 726 -0.22 -5.85 -12.08
C ARG A 726 0.38 -6.68 -10.94
N ASN A 727 1.57 -7.21 -11.16
CA ASN A 727 2.11 -8.37 -10.44
C ASN A 727 3.16 -8.02 -9.37
N ARG A 728 3.52 -9.03 -8.56
CA ARG A 728 3.88 -8.95 -7.13
C ARG A 728 5.24 -9.58 -6.78
N LEU A 729 6.13 -9.79 -7.74
CA LEU A 729 7.27 -10.70 -7.56
C LEU A 729 8.44 -10.09 -6.76
N MET A 730 8.60 -8.76 -6.77
CA MET A 730 9.65 -8.03 -6.05
C MET A 730 9.11 -6.91 -5.13
N THR A 731 7.80 -6.75 -5.04
CA THR A 731 7.15 -5.48 -4.65
C THR A 731 6.16 -5.61 -3.50
N GLU A 732 5.76 -6.83 -3.13
CA GLU A 732 5.09 -7.08 -1.86
C GLU A 732 6.12 -7.02 -0.73
N GLU A 733 5.72 -6.37 0.35
CA GLU A 733 6.51 -6.34 1.57
C GLU A 733 6.47 -7.73 2.21
N ARG A 734 7.66 -8.31 2.41
CA ARG A 734 7.86 -9.68 2.88
C ARG A 734 8.59 -9.66 4.21
N VAL A 735 8.21 -10.59 5.07
CA VAL A 735 8.99 -10.94 6.26
C VAL A 735 9.54 -12.34 6.08
N ARG A 736 10.86 -12.45 5.89
CA ARG A 736 11.58 -13.72 5.85
C ARG A 736 12.26 -13.96 7.17
N MET A 737 12.09 -15.16 7.71
CA MET A 737 12.77 -15.59 8.91
C MET A 737 13.40 -16.96 8.67
N VAL A 738 14.68 -17.08 9.00
CA VAL A 738 15.43 -18.34 9.05
C VAL A 738 16.11 -18.43 10.40
N VAL A 739 15.86 -19.49 11.17
CA VAL A 739 16.46 -19.61 12.51
C VAL A 739 16.60 -21.07 12.95
N SER A 740 17.76 -21.39 13.51
CA SER A 740 18.01 -22.61 14.27
C SER A 740 17.90 -22.32 15.77
N PRO A 741 17.03 -23.02 16.53
CA PRO A 741 16.86 -22.77 17.96
C PRO A 741 18.16 -22.97 18.74
N GLY A 742 18.54 -21.98 19.55
CA GLY A 742 19.80 -21.95 20.30
C GLY A 742 21.01 -21.46 19.49
N ASN A 743 20.85 -21.22 18.19
CA ASN A 743 21.83 -20.58 17.30
C ASN A 743 21.24 -19.30 16.68
N GLU A 744 20.45 -18.53 17.43
CA GLU A 744 19.80 -17.29 16.93
C GLU A 744 20.79 -16.29 16.32
N VAL A 745 22.06 -16.37 16.75
CA VAL A 745 23.23 -15.70 16.19
C VAL A 745 23.34 -15.86 14.67
N GLU A 746 23.19 -17.08 14.15
CA GLU A 746 23.32 -17.34 12.70
C GLU A 746 22.00 -17.06 11.95
N GLY A 747 20.95 -16.66 12.67
CA GLY A 747 19.63 -16.44 12.11
C GLY A 747 19.58 -15.29 11.09
N VAL A 748 18.50 -15.29 10.31
CA VAL A 748 18.14 -14.22 9.40
C VAL A 748 16.73 -13.76 9.73
N LEU A 749 16.54 -12.46 9.91
CA LEU A 749 15.23 -11.81 9.85
C LEU A 749 15.34 -10.66 8.85
N TYR A 750 14.53 -10.71 7.79
CA TYR A 750 14.49 -9.70 6.74
C TYR A 750 13.08 -9.16 6.59
N ILE A 751 12.91 -7.85 6.81
CA ILE A 751 11.64 -7.12 6.68
C ILE A 751 11.81 -6.16 5.49
N THR A 752 10.93 -6.27 4.51
CA THR A 752 11.02 -5.47 3.28
C THR A 752 10.41 -4.09 3.50
N GLY A 753 11.19 -3.03 3.33
CA GLY A 753 10.75 -1.62 3.48
C GLY A 753 11.55 -0.83 4.52
N GLU A 754 12.27 -1.53 5.40
CA GLU A 754 13.35 -0.94 6.21
C GLU A 754 14.63 -0.88 5.34
N ASP A 755 15.33 0.26 5.35
CA ASP A 755 16.43 0.58 4.40
C ASP A 755 17.77 -0.13 4.75
N SER A 756 17.71 -1.25 5.48
CA SER A 756 18.84 -1.92 6.15
C SER A 756 18.79 -3.45 6.06
N LEU A 757 19.50 -4.02 5.07
CA LEU A 757 19.90 -5.45 5.05
C LEU A 757 21.04 -5.72 6.04
N ARG A 758 20.77 -6.29 7.23
CA ARG A 758 21.77 -6.76 8.24
C ARG A 758 21.25 -7.99 9.05
N THR A 759 22.12 -8.94 9.44
CA THR A 759 21.75 -10.26 10.05
C THR A 759 22.04 -10.36 11.56
N LEU A 760 22.31 -11.55 12.19
CA LEU A 760 22.04 -11.80 13.64
C LEU A 760 23.15 -12.17 14.70
N VAL A 761 24.47 -12.32 14.44
CA VAL A 761 25.66 -11.77 15.21
C VAL A 761 26.94 -12.04 14.41
N ASP A 762 27.83 -11.05 14.16
CA ASP A 762 29.30 -11.21 14.25
C ASP A 762 30.13 -9.91 14.04
N SER A 763 31.39 -9.95 14.49
CA SER A 763 32.46 -9.00 14.31
C SER A 763 33.68 -9.60 13.58
N THR A 764 34.04 -9.10 12.40
CA THR A 764 35.43 -8.79 11.95
C THR A 764 35.44 -8.29 10.50
N GLY A 765 35.83 -7.03 10.28
CA GLY A 765 35.65 -6.38 8.98
C GLY A 765 36.74 -6.68 7.94
N ILE A 766 36.34 -7.18 6.76
CA ILE A 766 37.07 -7.14 5.48
C ILE A 766 36.04 -6.81 4.38
N GLU A 767 36.33 -5.84 3.51
CA GLU A 767 35.44 -5.43 2.40
C GLU A 767 35.38 -6.47 1.26
N ARG A 768 34.21 -6.62 0.58
CA ARG A 768 34.12 -6.56 -0.91
C ARG A 768 32.73 -6.56 -1.56
N ASP A 769 32.68 -5.76 -2.64
CA ASP A 769 31.86 -5.80 -3.85
C ASP A 769 30.34 -5.51 -3.88
N LYS A 770 29.91 -5.07 -5.08
CA LYS A 770 28.61 -4.44 -5.38
C LYS A 770 27.97 -5.03 -6.64
N ASP A 771 27.18 -6.10 -6.49
CA ASP A 771 26.14 -6.48 -7.47
C ASP A 771 25.12 -7.43 -6.82
N LEU A 772 23.95 -6.91 -6.45
CA LEU A 772 22.65 -7.57 -6.16
C LEU A 772 22.58 -8.93 -5.40
N ALA A 773 23.64 -9.39 -4.74
CA ALA A 773 23.61 -10.52 -3.82
C ALA A 773 23.13 -10.11 -2.41
N PRO A 774 22.40 -10.96 -1.66
CA PRO A 774 22.06 -10.69 -0.28
C PRO A 774 23.35 -10.62 0.58
N ARG A 775 23.54 -9.48 1.26
CA ARG A 775 24.64 -9.30 2.20
C ARG A 775 24.37 -10.10 3.47
N THR A 776 25.25 -11.05 3.77
CA THR A 776 25.20 -11.88 4.97
C THR A 776 26.31 -11.46 5.93
N GLU A 777 25.99 -10.56 6.86
CA GLU A 777 26.88 -10.02 7.90
C GLU A 777 26.05 -9.82 9.18
N GLY A 778 26.50 -10.37 10.32
CA GLY A 778 25.71 -10.54 11.55
C GLY A 778 25.48 -9.29 12.42
N ILE A 779 24.58 -9.40 13.41
CA ILE A 779 24.34 -8.42 14.49
C ILE A 779 25.69 -7.93 15.03
N GLN A 780 25.74 -6.64 15.32
CA GLN A 780 26.62 -6.15 16.37
C GLN A 780 25.77 -5.90 17.60
N ILE A 781 26.26 -6.30 18.78
CA ILE A 781 25.89 -5.57 20.01
C ILE A 781 26.53 -4.19 19.85
N SER A 782 25.84 -3.29 19.15
CA SER A 782 26.31 -1.94 18.88
C SER A 782 26.27 -1.11 20.15
N SER A 783 27.18 -0.14 20.28
CA SER A 783 27.22 0.78 21.42
C SER A 783 25.86 1.46 21.64
N GLU A 784 25.30 1.32 22.85
CA GLU A 784 23.99 1.89 23.22
C GLU A 784 23.91 3.38 22.85
N GLN A 785 23.09 3.74 21.86
CA GLN A 785 22.81 5.15 21.55
C GLN A 785 21.75 5.72 22.50
N HIS A 786 20.76 4.90 22.86
CA HIS A 786 19.61 5.30 23.65
C HIS A 786 19.24 4.20 24.67
N SER A 787 19.21 4.59 25.94
CA SER A 787 18.86 3.75 27.08
C SER A 787 17.81 4.47 27.92
N LEU A 788 16.65 3.83 28.06
CA LEU A 788 15.49 4.31 28.82
C LEU A 788 15.17 3.31 29.92
N ARG A 789 15.05 3.80 31.16
CA ARG A 789 14.65 3.00 32.32
C ARG A 789 13.29 3.45 32.83
N LEU A 790 12.31 2.55 32.75
CA LEU A 790 11.00 2.75 33.39
C LEU A 790 11.08 2.27 34.83
N ILE A 791 10.61 3.05 35.80
CA ILE A 791 10.64 2.70 37.22
C ILE A 791 9.24 2.80 37.88
N PRO A 792 8.90 1.91 38.82
CA PRO A 792 7.65 2.00 39.58
C PRO A 792 7.50 3.31 40.35
N SER A 793 6.33 3.95 40.25
CA SER A 793 6.01 5.24 40.90
C SER A 793 6.09 5.26 42.44
N PHE A 794 6.08 4.10 43.11
CA PHE A 794 6.14 4.01 44.57
C PHE A 794 7.58 4.02 45.15
N ILE A 795 8.63 3.98 44.31
CA ILE A 795 10.02 3.86 44.77
C ILE A 795 10.56 5.14 45.46
N GLN A 796 9.85 6.27 45.39
CA GLN A 796 10.25 7.49 46.13
C GLN A 796 9.94 7.46 47.65
N GLU A 797 8.96 6.68 48.14
CA GLU A 797 8.54 6.78 49.56
C GLU A 797 9.44 6.02 50.56
N GLU A 798 10.31 5.11 50.12
CA GLU A 798 11.34 4.46 50.98
C GLU A 798 12.78 4.94 50.72
N LEU A 799 12.98 5.93 49.85
CA LEU A 799 14.30 6.56 49.61
C LEU A 799 14.31 8.05 49.99
N GLY A 800 13.85 8.33 51.21
CA GLY A 800 13.97 9.64 51.88
C GLY A 800 15.39 10.02 52.33
N GLN A 801 16.44 9.52 51.64
CA GLN A 801 17.82 9.94 51.82
C GLN A 801 18.52 10.08 50.46
N PRO A 802 19.43 11.06 50.26
CA PRO A 802 20.09 11.27 48.98
C PRO A 802 20.89 10.04 48.53
N LEU A 803 20.78 9.71 47.24
CA LEU A 803 21.48 8.61 46.56
C LEU A 803 23.01 8.78 46.43
N ALA A 804 23.63 9.58 47.31
CA ALA A 804 25.05 9.95 47.28
C ALA A 804 25.96 9.08 48.18
N GLU A 805 25.41 8.19 49.03
CA GLU A 805 26.19 7.51 50.08
C GLU A 805 26.24 5.97 49.97
N LYS A 806 25.67 5.33 48.92
CA LYS A 806 25.56 3.85 48.85
C LYS A 806 26.34 3.14 47.74
N TYR A 807 27.05 3.88 46.90
CA TYR A 807 28.01 3.33 45.93
C TYR A 807 29.29 4.19 45.92
N PRO A 808 30.24 3.96 46.85
CA PRO A 808 31.48 4.72 46.93
C PRO A 808 32.52 4.16 45.95
N GLU A 809 32.17 4.06 44.67
CA GLU A 809 33.12 3.72 43.59
C GLU A 809 32.66 4.34 42.27
N THR A 810 33.66 4.81 41.49
CA THR A 810 33.59 5.24 40.07
C THR A 810 32.90 6.54 39.64
N GLU A 811 32.56 7.46 40.56
CA GLU A 811 32.44 8.90 40.20
C GLU A 811 33.79 9.43 39.62
N GLU A 812 34.92 8.88 40.07
CA GLU A 812 36.25 9.16 39.51
C GLU A 812 36.44 8.63 38.08
N GLU A 813 35.76 7.56 37.65
CA GLU A 813 35.88 7.05 36.28
C GLU A 813 35.02 7.82 35.29
N ILE A 814 33.82 8.25 35.70
CA ILE A 814 33.00 9.19 34.92
C ILE A 814 33.72 10.54 34.77
N GLN A 815 34.45 10.98 35.80
CA GLN A 815 35.36 12.12 35.67
C GLN A 815 36.70 11.78 34.97
N ARG A 816 37.03 10.50 34.73
CA ARG A 816 38.20 10.08 33.96
C ARG A 816 37.91 10.15 32.46
N GLU A 817 36.73 9.73 32.03
CA GLU A 817 36.27 9.92 30.65
C GLU A 817 36.09 11.40 30.30
N ARG A 818 35.51 12.20 31.21
CA ARG A 818 35.45 13.66 31.00
C ARG A 818 36.85 14.31 30.96
N ARG A 819 37.79 13.88 31.80
CA ARG A 819 39.19 14.37 31.78
C ARG A 819 40.04 13.82 30.62
N LEU A 820 39.60 12.77 29.92
CA LEU A 820 40.25 12.29 28.70
C LEU A 820 39.92 13.19 27.48
N ASN A 821 38.71 13.75 27.42
CA ASN A 821 38.32 14.68 26.35
C ASN A 821 38.94 16.08 26.53
N ASP A 822 39.15 16.55 27.75
CA ASP A 822 39.74 17.88 28.03
C ASP A 822 41.28 17.93 27.92
N HIS A 823 41.95 16.86 27.47
CA HIS A 823 43.41 16.83 27.26
C HIS A 823 43.86 16.88 25.80
N ILE A 824 42.95 17.05 24.85
CA ILE A 824 43.27 17.24 23.42
C ILE A 824 43.30 18.74 23.02
N ILE A 825 42.86 19.66 23.89
CA ILE A 825 42.69 21.09 23.57
C ILE A 825 43.47 22.03 24.51
N SER A 826 44.80 21.89 24.61
CA SER A 826 45.64 22.92 25.27
C SER A 826 47.12 23.01 24.84
N GLY A 827 47.43 23.26 23.56
CA GLY A 827 48.70 23.87 23.08
C GLY A 827 50.04 23.11 23.28
N ARG A 828 51.11 23.37 22.52
CA ARG A 828 51.37 24.38 21.49
C ARG A 828 52.63 24.02 20.67
N HIS A 829 52.61 24.29 19.36
CA HIS A 829 53.76 24.46 18.43
C HIS A 829 54.69 23.24 18.21
N THR A 830 55.16 22.89 17.00
CA THR A 830 55.63 23.73 15.88
C THR A 830 55.48 23.00 14.53
N GLY A 831 55.41 23.75 13.43
CA GLY A 831 55.66 23.23 12.07
C GLY A 831 54.45 23.12 11.13
N ILE A 832 54.51 23.85 10.01
CA ILE A 832 53.70 23.67 8.79
C ILE A 832 52.19 23.95 8.93
N VAL A 833 51.85 25.24 9.00
CA VAL A 833 50.53 25.75 8.59
C VAL A 833 50.67 26.46 7.25
N THR A 834 50.25 25.80 6.16
CA THR A 834 49.90 26.48 4.90
C THR A 834 48.88 25.66 4.11
N ARG A 835 47.84 26.33 3.57
CA ARG A 835 46.78 25.80 2.65
C ARG A 835 45.57 25.08 3.26
N ALA A 836 44.80 25.82 4.07
CA ALA A 836 43.33 25.66 4.12
C ALA A 836 42.59 27.02 4.26
N THR A 837 43.21 28.11 3.81
CA THR A 837 42.63 29.48 3.82
C THR A 837 42.94 30.17 2.49
N ALA A 838 42.45 29.58 1.38
CA ALA A 838 42.75 30.03 0.02
C ALA A 838 41.63 29.75 -1.02
N ILE A 839 40.44 29.28 -0.60
CA ILE A 839 39.28 29.04 -1.48
C ILE A 839 38.03 29.75 -0.93
N THR A 840 38.24 30.96 -0.40
CA THR A 840 37.17 31.95 -0.10
C THR A 840 37.56 33.34 -0.63
N LEU A 841 38.62 33.40 -1.45
CA LEU A 841 39.24 34.64 -1.94
C LEU A 841 39.80 34.49 -3.37
N LYS A 842 39.18 33.61 -4.17
CA LYS A 842 39.59 33.30 -5.56
C LYS A 842 38.46 33.08 -6.57
N MET A 843 37.27 33.65 -6.30
CA MET A 843 36.21 33.82 -7.32
C MET A 843 35.92 35.31 -7.63
N THR A 844 36.78 36.22 -7.19
CA THR A 844 36.66 37.68 -7.43
C THR A 844 37.42 38.18 -8.67
N SER A 845 37.85 37.28 -9.57
CA SER A 845 38.62 37.65 -10.78
C SER A 845 38.18 36.93 -12.05
N ALA A 846 36.89 36.60 -12.16
CA ALA A 846 36.21 36.31 -13.43
C ALA A 846 35.05 37.31 -13.72
N LEU A 847 34.79 38.26 -12.82
CA LEU A 847 33.88 39.40 -13.02
C LEU A 847 34.65 40.63 -13.53
N GLY A 848 35.48 40.40 -14.55
CA GLY A 848 36.41 41.36 -15.14
C GLY A 848 35.97 41.98 -16.45
N LEU A 849 34.70 41.82 -16.85
CA LEU A 849 34.03 42.48 -17.98
C LEU A 849 32.51 42.43 -17.72
N ILE A 850 31.79 43.54 -17.92
CA ILE A 850 30.40 43.82 -17.47
C ILE A 850 30.32 44.28 -16.00
N GLY A 851 31.05 45.35 -15.69
CA GLY A 851 30.75 46.21 -14.55
C GLY A 851 30.11 47.51 -15.03
N LYS A 852 28.89 47.81 -14.58
CA LYS A 852 28.45 49.13 -14.09
C LYS A 852 26.97 49.11 -13.66
N CYS A 853 26.73 49.69 -12.47
CA CYS A 853 25.46 49.88 -11.78
C CYS A 853 24.94 48.70 -10.95
N HIS A 854 25.45 48.58 -9.72
CA HIS A 854 24.59 48.64 -8.53
C HIS A 854 25.43 49.11 -7.34
N ASP A 855 25.21 50.36 -6.92
CA ASP A 855 25.68 50.83 -5.61
C ASP A 855 24.88 50.16 -4.49
N SER A 856 25.53 50.01 -3.35
CA SER A 856 24.95 49.50 -2.11
C SER A 856 23.93 50.47 -1.53
N ALA A 857 22.68 50.40 -2.00
CA ALA A 857 21.52 50.79 -1.22
C ALA A 857 21.04 49.57 -0.43
N THR A 858 20.67 49.78 0.84
CA THR A 858 19.82 48.83 1.57
C THR A 858 18.59 48.51 0.72
N MET A 859 18.42 47.27 0.28
CA MET A 859 17.18 46.87 -0.39
C MET A 859 16.04 46.94 0.62
N ASP A 860 15.23 47.99 0.50
CA ASP A 860 13.90 48.03 1.12
C ASP A 860 13.08 46.92 0.44
N SER A 861 12.91 45.78 1.12
CA SER A 861 12.39 44.52 0.58
C SER A 861 10.90 44.55 0.20
N ARG A 862 10.34 45.74 -0.01
CA ARG A 862 8.92 46.03 -0.23
C ARG A 862 8.62 46.55 -1.64
N HIS A 863 9.62 46.65 -2.51
CA HIS A 863 9.43 47.09 -3.90
C HIS A 863 10.11 46.13 -4.90
N PRO A 864 9.35 45.49 -5.82
CA PRO A 864 9.91 44.54 -6.78
C PRO A 864 10.82 45.23 -7.80
N LEU A 865 11.88 44.54 -8.20
CA LEU A 865 12.83 45.01 -9.21
C LEU A 865 12.25 44.86 -10.63
N PRO A 866 12.42 45.84 -11.55
CA PRO A 866 11.97 45.68 -12.92
C PRO A 866 12.81 44.62 -13.66
N LEU A 867 12.14 43.76 -14.43
CA LEU A 867 12.82 42.84 -15.36
C LEU A 867 13.46 43.63 -16.50
N SER A 868 14.53 43.09 -17.09
CA SER A 868 15.20 43.72 -18.24
C SER A 868 14.33 43.67 -19.50
N GLU A 869 14.50 44.64 -20.40
CA GLU A 869 13.81 44.67 -21.70
C GLU A 869 14.03 43.38 -22.51
N ALA A 870 15.22 42.77 -22.40
CA ALA A 870 15.55 41.51 -23.05
C ALA A 870 14.69 40.33 -22.52
N ILE A 871 14.42 40.29 -21.21
CA ILE A 871 13.51 39.30 -20.62
C ILE A 871 12.06 39.58 -21.05
N HIS A 872 11.61 40.84 -21.02
CA HIS A 872 10.28 41.22 -21.49
C HIS A 872 10.05 40.85 -22.97
N ALA A 873 11.03 41.09 -23.84
CA ALA A 873 10.97 40.71 -25.25
C ALA A 873 10.92 39.18 -25.43
N ARG A 874 11.74 38.43 -24.69
CA ARG A 874 11.82 36.95 -24.74
C ARG A 874 10.47 36.26 -24.45
N TYR A 875 9.67 36.80 -23.53
CA TYR A 875 8.37 36.25 -23.17
C TYR A 875 7.17 36.95 -23.84
N SER A 876 7.42 37.84 -24.79
CA SER A 876 6.36 38.55 -25.51
C SER A 876 5.50 37.62 -26.38
N ILE A 877 4.21 37.98 -26.52
CA ILE A 877 3.24 37.29 -27.37
C ILE A 877 2.61 38.28 -28.36
N PRO A 878 2.35 37.89 -29.61
CA PRO A 878 1.51 38.65 -30.52
C PRO A 878 0.01 38.30 -30.32
N GLU A 879 -0.84 38.94 -31.12
CA GLU A 879 -2.31 38.82 -31.09
C GLU A 879 -2.83 37.36 -31.06
N THR A 880 -3.64 37.02 -30.05
CA THR A 880 -4.30 35.72 -29.90
C THR A 880 -5.56 35.64 -30.78
N LYS A 881 -5.79 34.51 -31.47
CA LYS A 881 -7.05 34.27 -32.22
C LYS A 881 -7.69 32.95 -31.84
N GLU A 882 -8.97 32.99 -31.48
CA GLU A 882 -9.75 31.76 -31.28
C GLU A 882 -10.00 31.07 -32.62
N ILE A 883 -9.85 29.73 -32.67
CA ILE A 883 -10.08 28.94 -33.90
C ILE A 883 -11.42 28.21 -33.83
N ALA A 884 -11.66 27.51 -32.72
CA ALA A 884 -12.84 26.67 -32.52
C ALA A 884 -13.07 26.36 -31.05
N VAL A 885 -14.34 26.34 -30.64
CA VAL A 885 -14.79 25.57 -29.47
C VAL A 885 -15.08 24.15 -29.95
N ASP A 886 -14.41 23.17 -29.36
CA ASP A 886 -14.56 21.75 -29.74
C ASP A 886 -15.74 21.11 -28.99
N GLU A 887 -15.97 21.53 -27.74
CA GLU A 887 -16.97 20.98 -26.85
C GLU A 887 -17.41 22.04 -25.82
N ARG A 888 -18.72 22.15 -25.55
CA ARG A 888 -19.24 22.94 -24.42
C ARG A 888 -20.36 22.17 -23.74
N VAL A 889 -20.15 21.80 -22.48
CA VAL A 889 -21.04 20.94 -21.69
C VAL A 889 -21.48 21.71 -20.43
N ARG A 890 -22.76 21.61 -20.07
CA ARG A 890 -23.24 21.98 -18.75
C ARG A 890 -23.18 20.76 -17.84
N LEU A 891 -22.30 20.79 -16.84
CA LEU A 891 -22.24 19.78 -15.79
C LEU A 891 -23.26 20.14 -14.68
N SER A 892 -23.40 19.26 -13.69
CA SER A 892 -24.30 19.45 -12.55
C SER A 892 -23.97 20.67 -11.67
N ASP A 893 -22.72 21.13 -11.71
CA ASP A 893 -22.10 22.08 -10.77
C ASP A 893 -21.29 23.20 -11.46
N CYS A 894 -20.99 23.10 -12.76
CA CYS A 894 -20.30 24.15 -13.53
C CYS A 894 -20.56 24.01 -15.04
N HIS A 895 -20.16 25.01 -15.83
CA HIS A 895 -19.95 24.85 -17.27
C HIS A 895 -18.52 24.35 -17.53
N TYR A 896 -18.37 23.51 -18.54
CA TYR A 896 -17.10 23.03 -19.08
C TYR A 896 -17.02 23.37 -20.56
N THR A 897 -15.87 23.92 -20.98
CA THR A 897 -15.55 24.23 -22.37
C THR A 897 -14.19 23.65 -22.70
N ARG A 898 -14.10 22.89 -23.81
CA ARG A 898 -12.84 22.51 -24.44
C ARG A 898 -12.74 23.18 -25.80
N GLY A 899 -11.59 23.74 -26.12
CA GLY A 899 -11.41 24.46 -27.37
C GLY A 899 -9.96 24.58 -27.83
N ARG A 900 -9.80 25.24 -28.98
CA ARG A 900 -8.53 25.46 -29.67
C ARG A 900 -8.27 26.93 -29.99
N LEU A 901 -7.13 27.42 -29.53
CA LEU A 901 -6.61 28.77 -29.82
C LEU A 901 -5.45 28.73 -30.80
N LEU A 902 -5.34 29.75 -31.64
CA LEU A 902 -4.14 30.05 -32.43
C LEU A 902 -3.35 31.13 -31.71
N ILE A 903 -2.13 30.80 -31.32
CA ILE A 903 -1.09 31.79 -31.01
C ILE A 903 -0.06 31.65 -32.13
N GLU A 904 0.23 32.72 -32.87
CA GLU A 904 1.15 32.70 -34.02
C GLU A 904 0.77 31.62 -35.06
N HIS A 905 1.56 30.55 -35.15
CA HIS A 905 1.35 29.40 -36.05
C HIS A 905 0.99 28.12 -35.27
N ARG A 906 0.59 28.26 -33.99
CA ARG A 906 0.62 27.20 -32.99
C ARG A 906 -0.77 26.99 -32.39
N VAL A 907 -1.39 25.84 -32.66
CA VAL A 907 -2.74 25.47 -32.17
C VAL A 907 -2.66 24.90 -30.75
N LEU A 908 -3.18 25.61 -29.75
CA LEU A 908 -3.26 25.18 -28.35
C LEU A 908 -4.61 24.56 -28.06
N GLN A 909 -4.65 23.47 -27.29
CA GLN A 909 -5.89 22.98 -26.66
C GLN A 909 -5.98 23.51 -25.23
N PHE A 910 -7.19 23.89 -24.82
CA PHE A 910 -7.47 24.34 -23.46
C PHE A 910 -8.71 23.65 -22.88
N GLU A 911 -8.74 23.54 -21.55
CA GLU A 911 -9.93 23.27 -20.76
C GLU A 911 -10.27 24.52 -19.93
N TYR A 912 -11.54 24.90 -19.91
CA TYR A 912 -12.06 26.06 -19.19
C TYR A 912 -13.34 25.67 -18.44
N TYR A 913 -13.43 26.06 -17.18
CA TYR A 913 -14.53 25.78 -16.27
C TYR A 913 -15.05 27.11 -15.71
N SER A 914 -16.35 27.38 -15.87
CA SER A 914 -17.00 28.58 -15.31
C SER A 914 -18.20 28.22 -14.43
N PRO A 915 -18.53 29.03 -13.41
CA PRO A 915 -19.68 28.79 -12.54
C PRO A 915 -21.02 28.82 -13.29
N LEU A 916 -22.07 28.22 -12.70
CA LEU A 916 -23.43 28.17 -13.29
C LEU A 916 -24.25 29.47 -13.13
N GLU A 917 -23.74 30.48 -12.42
CA GLU A 917 -24.47 31.73 -12.20
C GLU A 917 -24.28 32.70 -13.38
N GLU A 918 -25.36 33.22 -13.95
CA GLU A 918 -25.30 34.07 -15.15
C GLU A 918 -25.20 35.58 -14.84
N ALA A 919 -25.27 35.97 -13.55
CA ALA A 919 -25.54 37.36 -13.14
C ALA A 919 -24.31 38.14 -12.60
N GLN A 920 -23.12 37.54 -12.51
CA GLN A 920 -21.94 38.17 -11.92
C GLN A 920 -20.67 37.80 -12.69
N LYS A 921 -19.72 38.74 -12.83
CA LYS A 921 -18.37 38.45 -13.33
C LYS A 921 -17.54 37.71 -12.29
N PHE A 922 -16.80 36.69 -12.72
CA PHE A 922 -16.03 35.80 -11.86
C PHE A 922 -14.53 36.12 -11.86
N PRO A 923 -13.85 35.99 -10.71
CA PRO A 923 -12.39 35.89 -10.71
C PRO A 923 -11.95 34.64 -11.49
N PHE A 924 -10.75 34.66 -12.07
CA PHE A 924 -10.20 33.54 -12.82
C PHE A 924 -8.88 33.04 -12.26
N ILE A 925 -8.73 31.72 -12.14
CA ILE A 925 -7.49 31.06 -11.72
C ILE A 925 -6.94 30.18 -12.84
N LEU A 926 -5.77 30.54 -13.36
CA LEU A 926 -5.01 29.68 -14.27
C LEU A 926 -4.39 28.51 -13.50
N LYS A 927 -4.81 27.28 -13.81
CA LYS A 927 -4.18 26.07 -13.29
C LYS A 927 -3.00 25.69 -14.18
N ILE A 928 -1.78 25.81 -13.64
CA ILE A 928 -0.54 25.56 -14.40
C ILE A 928 -0.21 24.05 -14.37
N PRO A 929 -0.06 23.38 -15.52
CA PRO A 929 0.15 21.93 -15.58
C PRO A 929 1.53 21.50 -15.05
N MET A 930 1.55 20.32 -14.42
CA MET A 930 2.76 19.65 -13.93
C MET A 930 3.55 18.96 -15.06
N THR A 931 4.64 18.29 -14.72
CA THR A 931 5.55 17.62 -15.68
C THR A 931 4.90 16.45 -16.43
N GLU A 932 4.04 15.66 -15.76
CA GLU A 932 3.34 14.52 -16.35
C GLU A 932 2.08 14.14 -15.54
N GLY A 933 1.20 13.28 -16.06
CA GLY A 933 0.06 12.66 -15.35
C GLY A 933 -1.09 13.57 -14.88
N GLY A 934 -0.89 14.88 -14.80
CA GLY A 934 -1.75 15.81 -14.05
C GLY A 934 -3.14 16.14 -14.61
N ARG A 935 -3.59 15.57 -15.74
CA ARG A 935 -4.83 16.01 -16.41
C ARG A 935 -6.05 15.93 -15.47
N ARG A 936 -6.26 14.78 -14.81
CA ARG A 936 -7.35 14.59 -13.83
C ARG A 936 -7.28 15.53 -12.62
N LEU A 937 -6.08 15.81 -12.11
CA LEU A 937 -5.90 16.73 -10.97
C LEU A 937 -6.15 18.19 -11.39
N ASN A 938 -5.74 18.58 -12.60
CA ASN A 938 -6.03 19.90 -13.15
C ASN A 938 -7.56 20.08 -13.31
N SER A 939 -8.24 19.15 -13.98
CA SER A 939 -9.69 19.18 -14.13
C SER A 939 -10.42 19.17 -12.77
N TYR A 940 -9.93 18.42 -11.78
CA TYR A 940 -10.48 18.42 -10.40
C TYR A 940 -10.36 19.79 -9.73
N VAL A 941 -9.16 20.39 -9.70
CA VAL A 941 -8.93 21.70 -9.07
C VAL A 941 -9.73 22.78 -9.80
N SER A 942 -9.73 22.79 -11.13
CA SER A 942 -10.46 23.78 -11.93
C SER A 942 -11.98 23.67 -11.74
N ARG A 943 -12.54 22.44 -11.71
CA ARG A 943 -13.96 22.20 -11.43
C ARG A 943 -14.33 22.57 -9.98
N ASN A 944 -13.46 22.27 -9.01
CA ASN A 944 -13.70 22.61 -7.60
C ASN A 944 -13.74 24.13 -7.36
N LEU A 945 -12.88 24.89 -8.05
CA LEU A 945 -12.95 26.36 -8.03
C LEU A 945 -14.22 26.86 -8.71
N ALA A 946 -14.58 26.30 -9.88
CA ALA A 946 -15.77 26.71 -10.63
C ALA A 946 -17.08 26.44 -9.88
N SER A 947 -17.19 25.32 -9.16
CA SER A 947 -18.34 25.02 -8.30
C SER A 947 -18.45 25.92 -7.06
N GLN A 948 -17.40 26.71 -6.77
CA GLN A 948 -17.34 27.69 -5.69
C GLN A 948 -17.26 29.14 -6.21
N GLY A 949 -17.76 29.41 -7.42
CA GLY A 949 -17.87 30.77 -7.96
C GLY A 949 -16.57 31.38 -8.49
N VAL A 950 -15.52 30.58 -8.73
CA VAL A 950 -14.23 31.04 -9.28
C VAL A 950 -13.96 30.32 -10.60
N ALA A 951 -13.96 31.04 -11.71
CA ALA A 951 -13.65 30.43 -13.01
C ALA A 951 -12.19 29.92 -13.03
N SER A 952 -11.93 28.84 -13.74
CA SER A 952 -10.59 28.26 -13.79
C SER A 952 -10.35 27.47 -15.07
N GLY A 953 -9.13 27.48 -15.57
CA GLY A 953 -8.77 26.79 -16.81
C GLY A 953 -7.31 26.42 -16.88
N SER A 954 -6.96 25.56 -17.84
CA SER A 954 -5.59 25.11 -18.08
C SER A 954 -5.37 24.81 -19.57
N ILE A 955 -4.12 24.93 -20.01
CA ILE A 955 -3.70 24.54 -21.36
C ILE A 955 -3.09 23.14 -21.37
N GLU A 956 -3.31 22.39 -22.45
CA GLU A 956 -2.65 21.11 -22.67
C GLU A 956 -1.20 21.33 -23.13
N ARG A 957 -0.23 20.81 -22.38
CA ARG A 957 1.19 20.82 -22.78
C ARG A 957 1.40 19.91 -23.98
N ARG A 958 1.89 20.47 -25.10
CA ARG A 958 2.16 19.71 -26.34
C ARG A 958 3.31 18.73 -26.23
N ASN A 959 4.36 19.08 -25.48
CA ASN A 959 5.58 18.28 -25.30
C ASN A 959 5.79 17.93 -23.82
N GLY A 960 6.28 16.73 -23.56
CA GLY A 960 6.83 16.36 -22.26
C GLY A 960 8.22 16.96 -22.08
N LEU A 961 8.40 17.82 -21.08
CA LEU A 961 9.72 18.33 -20.69
C LEU A 961 10.62 17.14 -20.30
N PHE A 962 11.94 17.28 -20.50
CA PHE A 962 12.94 16.21 -20.32
C PHE A 962 12.85 15.03 -21.32
N ARG A 963 12.09 15.15 -22.42
CA ARG A 963 12.10 14.17 -23.53
C ARG A 963 13.39 14.21 -24.35
N ASP A 964 13.86 15.40 -24.73
CA ASP A 964 15.17 15.57 -25.38
C ASP A 964 16.28 15.39 -24.33
N LYS A 965 17.00 14.26 -24.41
CA LYS A 965 18.09 13.88 -23.50
C LYS A 965 19.47 14.41 -23.94
N GLU A 966 19.54 15.32 -24.91
CA GLU A 966 20.81 15.83 -25.47
C GLU A 966 21.03 17.33 -25.23
N SER A 967 20.00 18.12 -24.89
CA SER A 967 20.08 19.59 -24.90
C SER A 967 19.33 20.29 -23.75
N ALA A 968 20.07 20.92 -22.83
CA ALA A 968 19.48 21.84 -21.84
C ALA A 968 18.87 23.09 -22.48
N ARG A 969 19.41 23.54 -23.62
CA ARG A 969 18.83 24.65 -24.42
C ARG A 969 17.44 24.31 -24.95
N ARG A 970 17.14 23.03 -25.23
CA ARG A 970 15.80 22.60 -25.64
C ARG A 970 14.82 22.64 -24.48
N LEU A 971 15.25 22.21 -23.29
CA LEU A 971 14.47 22.30 -22.05
C LEU A 971 14.08 23.74 -21.73
N ASP A 972 15.05 24.67 -21.80
CA ASP A 972 14.84 26.11 -21.60
C ASP A 972 13.83 26.70 -22.60
N TYR A 973 13.97 26.34 -23.89
CA TYR A 973 13.05 26.77 -24.94
C TYR A 973 11.62 26.23 -24.74
N GLU A 974 11.46 24.95 -24.38
CA GLU A 974 10.13 24.37 -24.16
C GLU A 974 9.43 24.92 -22.91
N LEU A 975 10.19 25.27 -21.86
CA LEU A 975 9.63 25.98 -20.71
C LEU A 975 9.20 27.40 -21.10
N MET A 976 10.05 28.15 -21.81
CA MET A 976 9.76 29.51 -22.30
C MET A 976 8.51 29.54 -23.18
N GLU A 977 8.40 28.64 -24.15
CA GLU A 977 7.22 28.52 -25.01
C GLU A 977 5.95 28.18 -24.21
N GLY A 978 6.06 27.32 -23.20
CA GLY A 978 4.95 27.04 -22.28
C GLY A 978 4.45 28.27 -21.52
N ILE A 979 5.35 29.18 -21.09
CA ILE A 979 4.97 30.46 -20.48
C ILE A 979 4.27 31.37 -21.50
N ARG A 980 4.78 31.47 -22.74
CA ARG A 980 4.15 32.24 -23.82
C ARG A 980 2.74 31.73 -24.14
N ASP A 981 2.56 30.40 -24.16
CA ASP A 981 1.27 29.75 -24.39
C ASP A 981 0.26 30.07 -23.26
N MET A 982 0.70 30.09 -21.99
CA MET A 982 -0.13 30.50 -20.85
C MET A 982 -0.57 31.97 -20.94
N ARG A 983 0.31 32.86 -21.40
CA ARG A 983 0.00 34.29 -21.55
C ARG A 983 -1.06 34.56 -22.61
N GLY A 984 -1.03 33.85 -23.74
CA GLY A 984 -2.07 34.00 -24.78
C GLY A 984 -3.38 33.30 -24.42
N PHE A 985 -3.35 32.24 -23.62
CA PHE A 985 -4.58 31.72 -23.01
C PHE A 985 -5.20 32.73 -22.03
N LEU A 986 -4.40 33.39 -21.17
CA LEU A 986 -4.87 34.48 -20.31
C LEU A 986 -5.41 35.68 -21.10
N ASP A 987 -4.84 35.94 -22.27
CA ASP A 987 -5.33 36.95 -23.21
C ASP A 987 -6.73 36.63 -23.73
N TRP A 988 -6.97 35.39 -24.18
CA TRP A 988 -8.30 34.93 -24.54
C TRP A 988 -9.30 34.92 -23.36
N VAL A 989 -8.85 34.51 -22.16
CA VAL A 989 -9.65 34.52 -20.93
C VAL A 989 -10.10 35.94 -20.56
N SER A 990 -9.23 36.94 -20.71
CA SER A 990 -9.54 38.35 -20.39
C SER A 990 -10.66 38.93 -21.28
N HIS A 991 -10.93 38.32 -22.43
CA HIS A 991 -11.99 38.72 -23.35
C HIS A 991 -13.32 37.96 -23.14
N GLN A 992 -13.39 37.00 -22.21
CA GLN A 992 -14.65 36.30 -21.91
C GLN A 992 -15.59 37.21 -21.10
N PRO A 993 -16.87 37.33 -21.50
CA PRO A 993 -17.79 38.31 -20.90
C PRO A 993 -18.07 38.04 -19.42
N GLU A 994 -18.00 36.78 -18.98
CA GLU A 994 -18.19 36.36 -17.59
C GLU A 994 -16.97 36.56 -16.67
N ILE A 995 -15.82 37.03 -17.17
CA ILE A 995 -14.59 37.15 -16.37
C ILE A 995 -14.35 38.58 -15.88
N ASP A 996 -13.90 38.69 -14.63
CA ASP A 996 -13.32 39.90 -14.03
C ASP A 996 -11.80 39.91 -14.27
N ASP A 997 -11.38 40.69 -15.27
CA ASP A 997 -9.97 40.84 -15.69
C ASP A 997 -9.10 41.58 -14.65
N THR A 998 -9.72 42.18 -13.63
CA THR A 998 -9.00 42.72 -12.47
C THR A 998 -8.65 41.65 -11.44
N LYS A 999 -9.27 40.46 -11.50
CA LYS A 999 -9.16 39.36 -10.54
C LYS A 999 -8.62 38.07 -11.16
N LEU A 1000 -7.50 38.20 -11.87
CA LEU A 1000 -6.79 37.09 -12.49
C LEU A 1000 -5.71 36.54 -11.54
N GLY A 1001 -5.64 35.23 -11.37
CA GLY A 1001 -4.68 34.54 -10.52
C GLY A 1001 -4.11 33.26 -11.14
N SER A 1002 -3.16 32.61 -10.46
CA SER A 1002 -2.60 31.33 -10.91
C SER A 1002 -2.30 30.36 -9.77
N ILE A 1003 -2.33 29.05 -10.04
CA ILE A 1003 -1.91 28.00 -9.11
C ILE A 1003 -0.98 27.03 -9.84
N GLY A 1004 0.26 26.92 -9.34
CA GLY A 1004 1.27 26.00 -9.82
C GLY A 1004 1.72 25.02 -8.73
N VAL A 1005 1.98 23.76 -9.10
CA VAL A 1005 2.54 22.73 -8.21
C VAL A 1005 3.81 22.15 -8.82
N SER A 1006 4.88 21.98 -8.03
CA SER A 1006 6.17 21.43 -8.48
C SER A 1006 6.75 22.28 -9.63
N LEU A 1007 7.09 21.66 -10.76
CA LEU A 1007 7.46 22.35 -12.01
C LEU A 1007 6.39 23.37 -12.47
N GLY A 1008 5.11 23.15 -12.15
CA GLY A 1008 4.05 24.13 -12.38
C GLY A 1008 4.18 25.36 -11.47
N GLY A 1009 4.70 25.21 -10.25
CA GLY A 1009 5.02 26.31 -9.33
C GLY A 1009 6.26 27.09 -9.78
N ILE A 1010 7.30 26.39 -10.23
CA ILE A 1010 8.47 26.98 -10.94
C ILE A 1010 8.00 27.82 -12.15
N SER A 1011 7.15 27.23 -13.00
CA SER A 1011 6.54 27.93 -14.15
C SER A 1011 5.68 29.12 -13.70
N GLY A 1012 4.94 28.98 -12.59
CA GLY A 1012 4.09 30.03 -12.01
C GLY A 1012 4.87 31.21 -11.49
N CYS A 1013 6.05 31.00 -10.90
CA CYS A 1013 6.96 32.08 -10.54
C CYS A 1013 7.34 32.93 -11.76
N ILE A 1014 7.86 32.27 -12.81
CA ILE A 1014 8.26 32.93 -14.06
C ILE A 1014 7.07 33.69 -14.68
N LEU A 1015 5.90 33.04 -14.79
CA LEU A 1015 4.68 33.64 -15.33
C LEU A 1015 4.24 34.88 -14.53
N THR A 1016 4.25 34.82 -13.20
CA THR A 1016 3.82 35.93 -12.33
C THR A 1016 4.69 37.18 -12.47
N ALA A 1017 5.98 37.00 -12.79
CA ALA A 1017 6.92 38.08 -13.06
C ALA A 1017 6.72 38.71 -14.45
N VAL A 1018 6.44 37.90 -15.48
CA VAL A 1018 6.29 38.39 -16.87
C VAL A 1018 4.86 38.78 -17.26
N GLU A 1019 3.85 38.42 -16.45
CA GLU A 1019 2.43 38.68 -16.72
C GLU A 1019 1.79 39.54 -15.60
N PRO A 1020 1.81 40.89 -15.74
CA PRO A 1020 1.36 41.82 -14.69
C PRO A 1020 -0.17 41.80 -14.47
N ARG A 1021 -0.94 41.13 -15.33
CA ARG A 1021 -2.38 40.89 -15.13
C ARG A 1021 -2.66 39.97 -13.94
N ILE A 1022 -1.79 39.01 -13.65
CA ILE A 1022 -1.95 38.06 -12.53
C ILE A 1022 -1.73 38.81 -11.19
N LYS A 1023 -2.77 38.93 -10.37
CA LYS A 1023 -2.71 39.62 -9.07
C LYS A 1023 -2.45 38.70 -7.87
N ALA A 1024 -2.71 37.40 -8.01
CA ALA A 1024 -2.49 36.43 -6.94
C ALA A 1024 -1.97 35.09 -7.49
N SER A 1025 -0.87 34.58 -6.95
CA SER A 1025 -0.23 33.34 -7.40
C SER A 1025 0.12 32.42 -6.24
N ILE A 1026 -0.35 31.18 -6.32
CA ILE A 1026 -0.02 30.14 -5.34
C ILE A 1026 1.07 29.25 -5.95
N LEU A 1027 2.24 29.28 -5.32
CA LEU A 1027 3.43 28.55 -5.74
C LEU A 1027 3.64 27.38 -4.77
N ALA A 1028 3.13 26.21 -5.10
CA ALA A 1028 3.31 25.01 -4.28
C ALA A 1028 4.50 24.18 -4.78
N LEU A 1029 5.34 23.73 -3.84
CA LEU A 1029 6.54 22.91 -4.11
C LEU A 1029 7.46 23.51 -5.17
N ALA A 1030 7.64 24.83 -5.13
CA ALA A 1030 8.52 25.56 -6.04
C ALA A 1030 9.87 25.82 -5.36
N GLY A 1031 10.93 25.93 -6.17
CA GLY A 1031 12.27 26.30 -5.72
C GLY A 1031 13.04 27.07 -6.79
N ALA A 1032 14.08 27.78 -6.36
CA ALA A 1032 15.03 28.53 -7.17
C ALA A 1032 16.36 27.79 -7.29
N ASN A 1033 17.25 28.23 -8.19
CA ASN A 1033 18.50 27.54 -8.54
C ASN A 1033 18.20 26.15 -9.13
N PHE A 1034 17.80 26.15 -10.39
CA PHE A 1034 17.36 24.99 -11.13
C PHE A 1034 18.51 24.02 -11.45
N SER A 1035 19.75 24.48 -11.59
CA SER A 1035 20.91 23.60 -11.79
C SER A 1035 21.22 22.76 -10.55
N ASP A 1036 21.05 23.32 -9.35
CA ASP A 1036 21.12 22.57 -8.09
C ASP A 1036 19.95 21.58 -7.94
N ILE A 1037 18.71 21.99 -8.27
CA ILE A 1037 17.54 21.10 -8.30
C ILE A 1037 17.77 19.91 -9.25
N LEU A 1038 18.19 20.17 -10.49
CA LEU A 1038 18.46 19.13 -11.49
C LEU A 1038 19.61 18.19 -11.09
N THR A 1039 20.55 18.66 -10.28
CA THR A 1039 21.69 17.87 -9.78
C THR A 1039 21.30 16.99 -8.59
N ASN A 1040 20.48 17.51 -7.66
CA ASN A 1040 20.24 16.89 -6.36
C ASN A 1040 18.83 16.30 -6.19
N THR A 1041 17.96 16.37 -7.20
CA THR A 1041 16.63 15.76 -7.16
C THR A 1041 16.70 14.23 -7.12
N THR A 1042 15.85 13.63 -6.27
CA THR A 1042 15.63 12.17 -6.25
C THR A 1042 14.70 11.69 -7.37
N TYR A 1043 14.07 12.59 -8.13
CA TYR A 1043 13.11 12.21 -9.17
C TYR A 1043 13.79 11.50 -10.36
N SER A 1044 13.54 10.19 -10.47
CA SER A 1044 14.25 9.25 -11.34
C SER A 1044 14.35 9.69 -12.81
N ARG A 1045 13.28 10.28 -13.37
CA ARG A 1045 13.29 10.75 -14.77
C ARG A 1045 14.26 11.91 -15.01
N ILE A 1046 14.28 12.90 -14.10
CA ILE A 1046 15.19 14.04 -14.20
C ILE A 1046 16.63 13.60 -13.94
N LYS A 1047 16.83 12.74 -12.93
CA LYS A 1047 18.13 12.11 -12.67
C LYS A 1047 18.66 11.38 -13.91
N ASN A 1048 17.85 10.51 -14.53
CA ASN A 1048 18.21 9.79 -15.75
C ASN A 1048 18.50 10.72 -16.93
N TRP A 1049 17.76 11.83 -17.07
CA TRP A 1049 18.02 12.86 -18.08
C TRP A 1049 19.38 13.54 -17.86
N GLY A 1050 19.67 13.98 -16.62
CA GLY A 1050 20.94 14.61 -16.25
C GLY A 1050 22.14 13.66 -16.43
N GLU A 1051 22.02 12.42 -15.96
CA GLU A 1051 23.04 11.39 -16.16
C GLU A 1051 23.28 11.06 -17.65
N THR A 1052 22.23 11.11 -18.49
CA THR A 1052 22.39 10.91 -19.94
C THR A 1052 23.20 12.05 -20.57
N ILE A 1053 22.92 13.30 -20.23
CA ILE A 1053 23.70 14.46 -20.71
C ILE A 1053 25.14 14.39 -20.22
N LYS A 1054 25.36 14.11 -18.92
CA LYS A 1054 26.71 13.93 -18.34
C LYS A 1054 27.50 12.85 -19.06
N ARG A 1055 26.89 11.68 -19.31
CA ARG A 1055 27.52 10.55 -20.01
C ARG A 1055 27.83 10.88 -21.47
N ASN A 1056 26.86 11.40 -22.21
CA ASN A 1056 26.99 11.68 -23.65
C ASN A 1056 28.02 12.78 -23.93
N ARG A 1057 28.13 13.78 -23.04
CA ARG A 1057 29.08 14.90 -23.18
C ARG A 1057 30.38 14.73 -22.38
N ARG A 1058 30.50 13.66 -21.59
CA ARG A 1058 31.63 13.34 -20.68
C ARG A 1058 31.92 14.47 -19.67
N PHE A 1059 30.88 15.08 -19.13
CA PHE A 1059 31.01 16.15 -18.14
C PHE A 1059 31.29 15.62 -16.73
N SER A 1060 32.14 16.34 -15.99
CA SER A 1060 32.15 16.28 -14.52
C SER A 1060 30.87 16.88 -13.93
N GLN A 1061 30.68 16.76 -12.61
CA GLN A 1061 29.51 17.33 -11.95
C GLN A 1061 29.49 18.86 -12.01
N GLU A 1062 30.67 19.49 -11.92
CA GLU A 1062 30.86 20.94 -12.04
C GLU A 1062 30.57 21.40 -13.47
N GLN A 1063 31.12 20.71 -14.48
CA GLN A 1063 30.88 21.01 -15.89
C GLN A 1063 29.41 20.84 -16.30
N PHE A 1064 28.67 19.94 -15.64
CA PHE A 1064 27.24 19.82 -15.83
C PHE A 1064 26.48 21.02 -15.27
N VAL A 1065 26.83 21.50 -14.07
CA VAL A 1065 26.23 22.71 -13.49
C VAL A 1065 26.51 23.92 -14.37
N GLU A 1066 27.77 24.16 -14.78
CA GLU A 1066 28.13 25.22 -15.73
C GLU A 1066 27.35 25.13 -17.06
N TYR A 1067 27.13 23.91 -17.57
CA TYR A 1067 26.34 23.68 -18.78
C TYR A 1067 24.86 24.02 -18.59
N ILE A 1068 24.25 23.68 -17.44
CA ILE A 1068 22.86 24.08 -17.15
C ILE A 1068 22.79 25.60 -16.99
N ASP A 1069 23.63 26.21 -16.15
CA ASP A 1069 23.61 27.66 -15.88
C ASP A 1069 23.81 28.50 -17.14
N HIS A 1070 24.61 28.02 -18.11
CA HIS A 1070 24.83 28.71 -19.38
C HIS A 1070 23.63 28.65 -20.34
N TYR A 1071 22.91 27.52 -20.38
CA TYR A 1071 21.84 27.28 -21.37
C TYR A 1071 20.41 27.42 -20.82
N PHE A 1072 20.23 27.40 -19.49
CA PHE A 1072 18.94 27.51 -18.84
C PHE A 1072 18.73 28.92 -18.27
N GLN A 1073 18.12 29.79 -19.07
CA GLN A 1073 17.89 31.19 -18.73
C GLN A 1073 16.53 31.42 -18.06
N SER A 1074 15.68 30.39 -18.00
CA SER A 1074 14.33 30.41 -17.42
C SER A 1074 14.32 29.96 -15.95
N ASP A 1075 15.32 30.34 -15.16
CA ASP A 1075 15.44 29.98 -13.73
C ASP A 1075 14.68 30.97 -12.84
N PRO A 1076 13.77 30.51 -11.94
CA PRO A 1076 13.05 31.35 -10.99
C PRO A 1076 13.91 32.36 -10.21
N GLN A 1077 15.19 32.08 -9.96
CA GLN A 1077 16.09 32.98 -9.24
C GLN A 1077 16.24 34.35 -9.91
N TYR A 1078 16.04 34.44 -11.24
CA TYR A 1078 16.09 35.70 -11.99
C TYR A 1078 14.74 36.41 -12.11
N PHE A 1079 13.63 35.76 -11.72
CA PHE A 1079 12.26 36.29 -11.85
C PHE A 1079 11.62 36.62 -10.49
N ALA A 1080 11.96 35.89 -9.43
CA ALA A 1080 11.41 36.09 -8.09
C ALA A 1080 11.56 37.53 -7.56
N PRO A 1081 12.72 38.22 -7.71
CA PRO A 1081 12.87 39.60 -7.22
C PRO A 1081 11.99 40.64 -7.94
N ALA A 1082 11.35 40.28 -9.05
CA ALA A 1082 10.41 41.13 -9.79
C ALA A 1082 8.94 40.94 -9.39
N ILE A 1083 8.67 40.08 -8.40
CA ILE A 1083 7.34 39.79 -7.89
C ILE A 1083 7.17 40.49 -6.54
N SER A 1084 6.01 41.13 -6.34
CA SER A 1084 5.64 41.70 -5.05
C SER A 1084 5.22 40.57 -4.11
N ASN A 1085 5.77 40.53 -2.90
CA ASN A 1085 5.59 39.41 -1.96
C ASN A 1085 4.10 39.18 -1.60
N ASP A 1086 3.30 40.25 -1.55
CA ASP A 1086 1.86 40.22 -1.30
C ASP A 1086 1.04 39.54 -2.42
N ARG A 1087 1.60 39.39 -3.63
CA ARG A 1087 0.98 38.67 -4.76
C ARG A 1087 1.19 37.15 -4.67
N VAL A 1088 1.92 36.63 -3.68
CA VAL A 1088 2.31 35.21 -3.61
C VAL A 1088 1.93 34.54 -2.30
N LEU A 1089 1.41 33.32 -2.41
CA LEU A 1089 1.38 32.31 -1.35
C LEU A 1089 2.38 31.20 -1.71
N LEU A 1090 3.41 31.00 -0.89
CA LEU A 1090 4.39 29.93 -1.08
C LEU A 1090 4.04 28.73 -0.20
N ILE A 1091 3.78 27.56 -0.80
CA ILE A 1091 3.53 26.32 -0.05
C ILE A 1091 4.75 25.42 -0.22
N LYS A 1092 5.56 25.26 0.84
CA LYS A 1092 6.77 24.41 0.83
C LYS A 1092 6.61 23.15 1.69
N ALA A 1093 7.34 22.11 1.32
CA ALA A 1093 7.43 20.85 2.04
C ALA A 1093 8.81 20.76 2.74
N GLY A 1094 8.81 20.51 4.06
CA GLY A 1094 10.02 20.51 4.90
C GLY A 1094 10.86 19.23 4.82
N LYS A 1095 10.41 18.21 4.09
CA LYS A 1095 11.17 16.98 3.80
C LYS A 1095 11.16 16.68 2.29
N ASP A 1096 11.22 17.72 1.47
CA ASP A 1096 11.15 17.59 0.01
C ASP A 1096 12.48 17.11 -0.58
N SER A 1097 12.48 15.91 -1.17
CA SER A 1097 13.63 15.28 -1.82
C SER A 1097 13.68 15.49 -3.34
N ILE A 1098 12.68 16.19 -3.91
CA ILE A 1098 12.58 16.44 -5.35
C ILE A 1098 12.91 17.89 -5.67
N ILE A 1099 12.42 18.82 -4.85
CA ILE A 1099 12.80 20.23 -4.78
C ILE A 1099 13.42 20.43 -3.39
N PRO A 1100 14.76 20.31 -3.24
CA PRO A 1100 15.39 20.31 -1.91
C PRO A 1100 15.02 21.56 -1.11
N GLU A 1101 14.87 21.42 0.21
CA GLU A 1101 14.34 22.50 1.07
C GLU A 1101 15.10 23.84 0.89
N ARG A 1102 16.43 23.79 0.77
CA ARG A 1102 17.28 24.96 0.49
C ARG A 1102 16.89 25.74 -0.78
N ASN A 1103 16.36 25.07 -1.80
CA ASN A 1103 15.93 25.69 -3.06
C ASN A 1103 14.56 26.36 -2.89
N ALA A 1104 13.69 25.79 -2.06
CA ALA A 1104 12.42 26.41 -1.67
C ALA A 1104 12.64 27.62 -0.74
N ASP A 1105 13.60 27.55 0.18
CA ASP A 1105 13.98 28.68 1.05
C ASP A 1105 14.67 29.80 0.26
N LEU A 1106 15.57 29.47 -0.68
CA LEU A 1106 16.14 30.46 -1.60
C LEU A 1106 15.03 31.18 -2.41
N LEU A 1107 13.99 30.45 -2.84
CA LEU A 1107 12.85 31.07 -3.52
C LEU A 1107 12.03 31.97 -2.57
N TYR A 1108 11.81 31.55 -1.32
CA TYR A 1108 11.15 32.36 -0.29
C TYR A 1108 11.88 33.68 -0.02
N GLU A 1109 13.21 33.63 0.11
CA GLU A 1109 14.06 34.80 0.31
C GLU A 1109 14.03 35.74 -0.90
N LEU A 1110 14.20 35.20 -2.12
CA LEU A 1110 14.19 35.99 -3.37
C LEU A 1110 12.81 36.59 -3.72
N LEU A 1111 11.72 36.02 -3.20
CA LEU A 1111 10.37 36.58 -3.29
C LEU A 1111 10.09 37.67 -2.24
N GLY A 1112 11.05 38.00 -1.36
CA GLY A 1112 10.89 39.02 -0.33
C GLY A 1112 10.01 38.57 0.84
N GLU A 1113 10.12 37.32 1.26
CA GLU A 1113 9.36 36.74 2.38
C GLU A 1113 7.83 36.83 2.21
N PRO A 1114 7.25 36.18 1.18
CA PRO A 1114 5.81 36.13 0.96
C PRO A 1114 5.10 35.34 2.06
N GLU A 1115 3.77 35.39 2.08
CA GLU A 1115 3.00 34.52 2.96
C GLU A 1115 3.33 33.05 2.65
N ARG A 1116 3.64 32.25 3.67
CA ARG A 1116 4.08 30.86 3.50
C ARG A 1116 3.33 29.85 4.35
N ILE A 1117 3.08 28.69 3.75
CA ILE A 1117 2.65 27.48 4.43
C ILE A 1117 3.80 26.48 4.33
N THR A 1118 4.39 26.10 5.46
CA THR A 1118 5.40 25.03 5.51
C THR A 1118 4.76 23.79 6.14
N VAL A 1119 4.80 22.66 5.44
CA VAL A 1119 4.23 21.40 5.92
C VAL A 1119 5.35 20.37 6.20
N PRO A 1120 5.26 19.53 7.24
CA PRO A 1120 6.32 18.59 7.64
C PRO A 1120 6.42 17.32 6.76
N TYR A 1121 5.97 17.41 5.51
CA TYR A 1121 5.89 16.30 4.55
C TYR A 1121 6.96 16.46 3.45
N GLY A 1122 7.06 15.46 2.57
CA GLY A 1122 7.87 15.51 1.35
C GLY A 1122 7.04 15.78 0.09
N HIS A 1123 7.69 15.77 -1.08
CA HIS A 1123 7.12 16.27 -2.35
C HIS A 1123 5.78 15.65 -2.74
N TYR A 1124 5.58 14.36 -2.47
CA TYR A 1124 4.34 13.66 -2.78
C TYR A 1124 3.42 13.50 -1.56
N SER A 1125 3.97 13.37 -0.34
CA SER A 1125 3.16 13.20 0.87
C SER A 1125 2.42 14.47 1.31
N ILE A 1126 2.82 15.65 0.82
CA ILE A 1126 1.97 16.86 0.86
C ILE A 1126 0.59 16.67 0.21
N ALA A 1127 0.40 15.70 -0.68
CA ALA A 1127 -0.90 15.42 -1.28
C ALA A 1127 -1.96 14.95 -0.26
N PHE A 1128 -1.57 14.43 0.90
CA PHE A 1128 -2.51 14.12 2.00
C PHE A 1128 -3.21 15.37 2.52
N LEU A 1129 -2.49 16.50 2.51
CA LEU A 1129 -3.01 17.81 2.87
C LEU A 1129 -3.68 18.52 1.70
N MET A 1130 -3.83 17.94 0.51
CA MET A 1130 -4.30 18.66 -0.70
C MET A 1130 -5.65 19.37 -0.48
N ASN A 1131 -6.62 18.75 0.21
CA ASN A 1131 -7.91 19.41 0.49
C ASN A 1131 -7.75 20.58 1.47
N TRP A 1132 -6.95 20.44 2.53
CA TRP A 1132 -6.64 21.54 3.45
C TRP A 1132 -5.85 22.66 2.76
N ILE A 1133 -4.83 22.31 1.97
CA ILE A 1133 -4.05 23.25 1.16
C ILE A 1133 -4.93 23.99 0.16
N LEU A 1134 -5.91 23.32 -0.48
CA LEU A 1134 -6.89 23.98 -1.35
C LEU A 1134 -7.84 24.89 -0.56
N GLN A 1135 -8.21 24.53 0.67
CA GLN A 1135 -9.00 25.40 1.57
C GLN A 1135 -8.21 26.63 2.02
N GLU A 1136 -6.97 26.49 2.49
CA GLU A 1136 -6.11 27.64 2.86
C GLU A 1136 -5.78 28.51 1.63
N SER A 1137 -5.47 27.88 0.48
CA SER A 1137 -5.33 28.56 -0.81
C SER A 1137 -6.60 29.34 -1.16
N ARG A 1138 -7.78 28.78 -0.91
CA ARG A 1138 -9.05 29.44 -1.17
C ARG A 1138 -9.29 30.61 -0.23
N LEU A 1139 -9.09 30.43 1.09
CA LEU A 1139 -9.19 31.49 2.09
C LEU A 1139 -8.23 32.66 1.78
N TRP A 1140 -7.04 32.36 1.31
CA TRP A 1140 -6.06 33.35 0.86
C TRP A 1140 -6.53 34.09 -0.40
N LEU A 1141 -7.01 33.36 -1.43
CA LEU A 1141 -7.57 33.96 -2.64
C LEU A 1141 -8.82 34.81 -2.35
N ASP A 1142 -9.69 34.38 -1.45
CA ASP A 1142 -10.87 35.16 -1.04
C ASP A 1142 -10.48 36.49 -0.40
N GLN A 1143 -9.44 36.50 0.44
CA GLN A 1143 -8.86 37.73 1.00
C GLN A 1143 -8.26 38.61 -0.10
N LYS A 1144 -7.41 38.05 -0.98
CA LYS A 1144 -6.73 38.80 -2.06
C LYS A 1144 -7.68 39.39 -3.09
N PHE A 1145 -8.77 38.70 -3.41
CA PHE A 1145 -9.78 39.15 -4.38
C PHE A 1145 -11.01 39.80 -3.75
N SER A 1146 -11.04 39.94 -2.41
CA SER A 1146 -12.18 40.48 -1.66
C SER A 1146 -13.50 39.79 -2.04
N LEU A 1147 -13.49 38.46 -2.09
CA LEU A 1147 -14.66 37.64 -2.39
C LEU A 1147 -15.50 37.49 -1.13
N THR A 1148 -16.82 37.67 -1.27
CA THR A 1148 -17.74 37.57 -0.14
C THR A 1148 -17.81 36.12 0.31
N LYS A 1149 -17.59 35.84 1.61
CA LYS A 1149 -17.84 34.50 2.17
C LYS A 1149 -19.30 34.10 1.87
N ARG A 1150 -19.48 33.05 1.08
CA ARG A 1150 -20.74 32.34 0.85
C ARG A 1150 -20.66 30.99 1.56
#